data_AF-A0A425DPB2-F1
#
_entry.id   AF-A0A425DPB2-F1
#
_cell.length_a   1.000
_cell.length_b   1.000
_cell.length_c   1.000
_cell.angle_alpha   90.00
_cell.angle_beta   90.00
_cell.angle_gamma   90.00
#
_symmetry.space_group_name_H-M   'P 1'
#
loop_
_entity.id
_entity.type
_entity.pdbx_description
1 polymer ?
#
loop_
_entity_poly.entity_id
_entity_poly.type
_entity_poly.pdbx_seq_one_letter_code
_entity_poly.pdbx_strand_id
1 'polypeptide(L)'
;MSIYSFPVLKMTGIIQFIRDSKLSISEEDIKNCDPAAVRRFFEAFFEVILDISKDDLTQPALSGLSALQHPNLHESSVPELAFFRTSKKLLEACGVDDFTWRDIQKPTLKRLRYLLSAIINFSKFKEERKVHFDQYLKTTVPSPSHVHRSLTYLDTLQDNLLRTKQQVEDENVALRRQLEELQSKQAAEAPALQVVIDECAAMEVDIGVLNTRQSVLQPEVKALKAQVAQLNDDIVPITFIRMNLNDLLEAIEGDMNKVKVEKENVTQLHQTYEGIVSKAKLAVAHKARVEILLDQRRDQLEVYKQQARTKMQAAEHVKIARWMDEGNHIGVGGVSSGSMSTLSHGRKGLQELLQRNKKWAHDIKKQNPTYFSKLVDQQSPEVLWIGTPTFLLITDLNALSVLEYAVTALKVKHIIVCGHYGCGGVNAAMTQKEFGLVDNWLRSIKDIYSDNANVLGRISDDKKRSDLLTELNVAKAVYNVCHTRIVQTAWQSGQELHIHGWCYRLKDGIIRDLKICISGEDQVEDIYRKMQEKESPELCLARTFASISTGEKGLHELLERNKKWAAKVQKEDPTYFAKLEHQQAPEVLWIGDAYRPDCGCLGGHYGCGGVNAALTQQEFGLVDNWLRNIKDLYITNHQQFERITDEKERQDLMTELNVAKSVYNICHTRIVQNAWLRGQELNVHGWCYRLKDGIIRDLKIRVTGEDQVEAIYRKMLDKEHPEA
;
A
#
# COMPACT_ATOMS: atom_id res chain seq x y z
N MET A 1 -53.77 28.28 19.14
CA MET A 1 -53.69 27.54 20.41
C MET A 1 -54.56 28.27 21.43
N SER A 2 -55.13 27.59 22.42
CA SER A 2 -55.78 28.29 23.54
C SER A 2 -54.70 28.88 24.43
N ILE A 3 -54.80 30.15 24.81
CA ILE A 3 -53.87 30.78 25.75
C ILE A 3 -54.23 30.25 27.14
N TYR A 4 -53.39 29.38 27.70
CA TYR A 4 -53.56 28.90 29.07
C TYR A 4 -53.47 30.08 30.03
N SER A 5 -54.49 30.24 30.88
CA SER A 5 -54.62 31.40 31.77
C SER A 5 -54.93 30.92 33.18
N PHE A 6 -54.07 31.30 34.12
CA PHE A 6 -54.10 30.86 35.52
C PHE A 6 -54.47 32.02 36.46
N PRO A 7 -55.15 31.75 37.60
CA PRO A 7 -55.55 32.79 38.54
C PRO A 7 -54.34 33.36 39.29
N VAL A 8 -54.11 34.67 39.18
CA VAL A 8 -53.01 35.35 39.89
C VAL A 8 -53.32 35.45 41.39
N LEU A 9 -52.57 34.72 42.19
CA LEU A 9 -52.83 34.52 43.62
C LEU A 9 -52.60 35.80 44.45
N LYS A 10 -53.38 35.94 45.52
CA LYS A 10 -53.10 36.93 46.58
C LYS A 10 -51.84 36.51 47.33
N MET A 11 -51.07 37.47 47.83
CA MET A 11 -49.79 37.19 48.51
C MET A 11 -49.96 36.21 49.69
N THR A 12 -51.04 36.35 50.47
CA THR A 12 -51.41 35.42 51.55
C THR A 12 -51.58 33.97 51.09
N GLY A 13 -52.12 33.73 49.89
CA GLY A 13 -52.27 32.38 49.33
C GLY A 13 -50.96 31.77 48.82
N ILE A 14 -50.01 32.61 48.38
CA ILE A 14 -48.65 32.18 48.02
C ILE A 14 -47.88 31.80 49.29
N ILE A 15 -47.91 32.66 50.31
CA ILE A 15 -47.28 32.41 51.62
C ILE A 15 -47.86 31.14 52.28
N GLN A 16 -49.18 30.93 52.22
CA GLN A 16 -49.79 29.73 52.77
C GLN A 16 -49.31 28.47 52.05
N PHE A 17 -49.30 28.45 50.71
CA PHE A 17 -48.77 27.33 49.94
C PHE A 17 -47.30 27.02 50.28
N ILE A 18 -46.44 28.04 50.42
CA ILE A 18 -45.03 27.88 50.81
C ILE A 18 -44.90 27.17 52.17
N ARG A 19 -45.75 27.51 53.15
CA ARG A 19 -45.81 26.86 54.47
C ARG A 19 -46.31 25.42 54.36
N ASP A 20 -47.39 25.20 53.60
CA ASP A 20 -48.01 23.88 53.41
C ASP A 20 -47.03 22.90 52.73
N SER A 21 -46.28 23.38 51.73
CA SER A 21 -45.22 22.66 51.01
C SER A 21 -43.90 22.55 51.77
N LYS A 22 -43.82 23.04 53.03
CA LYS A 22 -42.62 23.01 53.89
C LYS A 22 -41.36 23.67 53.31
N LEU A 23 -41.50 24.60 52.36
CA LEU A 23 -40.34 25.24 51.74
C LEU A 23 -39.68 26.23 52.72
N SER A 24 -38.35 26.17 52.80
CA SER A 24 -37.52 26.88 53.80
C SER A 24 -37.30 28.37 53.48
N ILE A 25 -38.38 29.11 53.21
CA ILE A 25 -38.32 30.47 52.66
C ILE A 25 -39.33 31.40 53.36
N SER A 26 -38.93 32.64 53.67
CA SER A 26 -39.74 33.54 54.48
C SER A 26 -40.74 34.38 53.67
N GLU A 27 -41.67 35.01 54.38
CA GLU A 27 -42.57 36.02 53.81
C GLU A 27 -41.83 37.34 53.46
N GLU A 28 -40.71 37.59 54.10
CA GLU A 28 -39.91 38.82 53.95
C GLU A 28 -39.00 38.76 52.71
N ASP A 29 -38.43 37.58 52.41
CA ASP A 29 -37.75 37.24 51.15
C ASP A 29 -38.57 37.68 49.92
N ILE A 30 -39.87 37.35 49.90
CA ILE A 30 -40.77 37.66 48.77
C ILE A 30 -41.00 39.17 48.67
N LYS A 31 -41.29 39.83 49.80
CA LYS A 31 -41.58 41.27 49.86
C LYS A 31 -40.38 42.10 49.39
N ASN A 32 -39.18 41.71 49.81
CA ASN A 32 -37.94 42.42 49.51
C ASN A 32 -37.44 42.16 48.08
N CYS A 33 -37.88 41.08 47.42
CA CYS A 33 -37.49 40.73 46.06
C CYS A 33 -35.95 40.62 45.89
N ASP A 34 -35.28 40.00 46.86
CA ASP A 34 -33.86 39.67 46.75
C ASP A 34 -33.64 38.66 45.59
N PRO A 35 -32.77 38.94 44.60
CA PRO A 35 -32.42 37.98 43.55
C PRO A 35 -31.94 36.63 44.07
N ALA A 36 -31.20 36.58 45.19
CA ALA A 36 -30.74 35.32 45.76
C ALA A 36 -31.90 34.52 46.38
N ALA A 37 -32.86 35.19 47.03
CA ALA A 37 -34.11 34.59 47.49
C ALA A 37 -34.98 34.09 46.34
N VAL A 38 -35.13 34.88 45.27
CA VAL A 38 -35.86 34.47 44.07
C VAL A 38 -35.22 33.23 43.45
N ARG A 39 -33.89 33.13 43.44
CA ARG A 39 -33.21 31.89 43.04
C ARG A 39 -33.55 30.70 43.94
N ARG A 40 -33.51 30.87 45.27
CA ARG A 40 -33.91 29.81 46.23
C ARG A 40 -35.34 29.31 45.98
N PHE A 41 -36.28 30.19 45.62
CA PHE A 41 -37.64 29.80 45.22
C PHE A 41 -37.64 28.88 43.99
N PHE A 42 -36.94 29.23 42.92
CA PHE A 42 -36.90 28.39 41.72
C PHE A 42 -36.17 27.07 41.95
N GLU A 43 -35.04 27.06 42.68
CA GLU A 43 -34.33 25.83 43.05
C GLU A 43 -35.25 24.85 43.82
N ALA A 44 -35.99 25.34 44.82
CA ALA A 44 -36.97 24.53 45.56
C ALA A 44 -38.14 24.03 44.70
N PHE A 45 -38.58 24.81 43.71
CA PHE A 45 -39.62 24.37 42.77
C PHE A 45 -39.11 23.37 41.73
N PHE A 46 -37.82 23.37 41.37
CA PHE A 46 -37.25 22.34 40.51
C PHE A 46 -37.19 20.98 41.20
N GLU A 47 -36.84 20.95 42.48
CA GLU A 47 -36.85 19.74 43.30
C GLU A 47 -38.29 19.15 43.37
N VAL A 48 -39.28 19.96 43.74
CA VAL A 48 -40.68 19.50 43.89
C VAL A 48 -41.39 19.18 42.55
N ILE A 49 -41.12 19.94 41.48
CA ILE A 49 -41.87 19.83 40.22
C ILE A 49 -41.14 19.01 39.16
N LEU A 50 -39.81 19.07 39.09
CA LEU A 50 -39.00 18.44 38.05
C LEU A 50 -38.13 17.28 38.54
N ASP A 51 -37.99 17.09 39.86
CA ASP A 51 -37.07 16.12 40.47
C ASP A 51 -35.59 16.40 40.10
N ILE A 52 -35.25 17.70 40.02
CA ILE A 52 -33.91 18.20 39.69
C ILE A 52 -33.37 18.97 40.90
N SER A 53 -32.30 18.46 41.51
CA SER A 53 -31.65 19.14 42.64
C SER A 53 -30.80 20.33 42.18
N LYS A 54 -30.28 21.09 43.15
CA LYS A 54 -29.30 22.15 42.89
C LYS A 54 -28.00 21.62 42.28
N ASP A 55 -27.55 20.44 42.70
CA ASP A 55 -26.29 19.87 42.25
C ASP A 55 -26.41 19.32 40.82
N ASP A 56 -27.58 18.79 40.45
CA ASP A 56 -27.92 18.38 39.07
C ASP A 56 -27.94 19.53 38.07
N LEU A 57 -28.13 20.78 38.52
CA LEU A 57 -27.98 21.97 37.67
C LEU A 57 -26.51 22.37 37.45
N THR A 58 -25.56 21.77 38.18
CA THR A 58 -24.13 22.06 38.07
C THR A 58 -23.37 20.93 37.37
N GLN A 59 -23.43 19.69 37.85
CA GLN A 59 -22.55 18.60 37.38
C GLN A 59 -22.62 18.33 35.85
N PRO A 60 -23.81 18.22 35.21
CA PRO A 60 -23.90 17.91 33.77
C PRO A 60 -23.34 19.03 32.88
N ALA A 61 -23.17 20.23 33.42
CA ALA A 61 -22.68 21.40 32.70
C ALA A 61 -21.17 21.62 32.89
N LEU A 62 -20.60 21.16 34.02
CA LEU A 62 -19.16 21.24 34.32
C LEU A 62 -18.32 20.28 33.46
N SER A 63 -18.81 19.08 33.14
CA SER A 63 -18.07 18.10 32.33
C SER A 63 -17.68 18.64 30.94
N GLY A 64 -18.59 19.38 30.31
CA GLY A 64 -18.39 20.02 29.00
C GLY A 64 -17.46 21.24 29.01
N LEU A 65 -17.10 21.81 30.17
CA LEU A 65 -16.17 22.95 30.25
C LEU A 65 -14.79 22.60 29.66
N SER A 66 -14.37 21.34 29.79
CA SER A 66 -13.10 20.82 29.27
C SER A 66 -12.92 20.98 27.75
N ALA A 67 -14.03 21.10 26.99
CA ALA A 67 -14.03 21.29 25.54
C ALA A 67 -14.06 22.78 25.11
N LEU A 68 -14.10 23.73 26.05
CA LEU A 68 -14.08 25.16 25.75
C LEU A 68 -12.67 25.74 25.81
N GLN A 69 -12.39 26.73 24.96
CA GLN A 69 -11.18 27.55 25.10
C GLN A 69 -11.29 28.39 26.37
N HIS A 70 -10.30 28.28 27.27
CA HIS A 70 -10.24 28.92 28.59
C HIS A 70 -11.40 28.55 29.55
N PRO A 71 -11.51 27.27 29.99
CA PRO A 71 -12.60 26.77 30.85
C PRO A 71 -12.88 27.62 32.09
N ASN A 72 -11.82 28.12 32.73
CA ASN A 72 -11.86 28.91 33.98
C ASN A 72 -12.64 30.23 33.85
N LEU A 73 -12.85 30.75 32.63
CA LEU A 73 -13.67 31.95 32.38
C LEU A 73 -15.17 31.63 32.33
N HIS A 74 -15.55 30.35 32.26
CA HIS A 74 -16.91 29.89 32.03
C HIS A 74 -17.51 29.11 33.22
N GLU A 75 -16.66 28.64 34.15
CA GLU A 75 -17.03 27.93 35.38
C GLU A 75 -18.18 28.60 36.16
N SER A 76 -18.14 29.93 36.31
CA SER A 76 -19.20 30.70 36.99
C SER A 76 -20.42 31.03 36.12
N SER A 77 -20.28 30.99 34.78
CA SER A 77 -21.33 31.43 33.84
C SER A 77 -22.22 30.28 33.36
N VAL A 78 -21.67 29.07 33.32
CA VAL A 78 -22.36 27.87 32.81
C VAL A 78 -23.51 27.41 33.75
N PRO A 79 -23.35 27.38 35.09
CA PRO A 79 -24.46 27.10 36.01
C PRO A 79 -25.60 28.12 35.92
N GLU A 80 -25.30 29.41 35.70
CA GLU A 80 -26.32 30.46 35.53
C GLU A 80 -27.16 30.23 34.26
N LEU A 81 -26.51 29.81 33.16
CA LEU A 81 -27.18 29.47 31.91
C LEU A 81 -28.02 28.19 32.04
N ALA A 82 -27.57 27.19 32.81
CA ALA A 82 -28.35 26.01 33.13
C ALA A 82 -29.61 26.37 33.93
N PHE A 83 -29.44 27.11 35.04
CA PHE A 83 -30.54 27.63 35.86
C PHE A 83 -31.56 28.44 35.04
N PHE A 84 -31.10 29.35 34.16
CA PHE A 84 -32.01 30.12 33.30
C PHE A 84 -32.82 29.25 32.34
N ARG A 85 -32.17 28.27 31.70
CA ARG A 85 -32.83 27.36 30.74
C ARG A 85 -33.89 26.49 31.43
N THR A 86 -33.62 25.99 32.64
CA THR A 86 -34.59 25.23 33.44
C THR A 86 -35.73 26.12 33.93
N SER A 87 -35.43 27.33 34.43
CA SER A 87 -36.43 28.33 34.84
C SER A 87 -37.39 28.66 33.69
N LYS A 88 -36.85 28.90 32.48
CA LYS A 88 -37.63 29.23 31.30
C LYS A 88 -38.53 28.06 30.86
N LYS A 89 -37.99 26.84 30.74
CA LYS A 89 -38.78 25.65 30.37
C LYS A 89 -39.93 25.38 31.35
N LEU A 90 -39.68 25.52 32.66
CA LEU A 90 -40.73 25.37 33.68
C LEU A 90 -41.85 26.41 33.47
N LEU A 91 -41.49 27.67 33.22
CA LEU A 91 -42.45 28.76 33.05
C LEU A 91 -43.23 28.68 31.73
N GLU A 92 -42.59 28.29 30.63
CA GLU A 92 -43.26 27.95 29.36
C GLU A 92 -44.32 26.84 29.60
N ALA A 93 -43.96 25.78 30.35
CA ALA A 93 -44.91 24.72 30.73
C ALA A 93 -46.04 25.21 31.69
N CYS A 94 -45.81 26.28 32.45
CA CYS A 94 -46.83 26.95 33.26
C CYS A 94 -47.68 27.98 32.46
N GLY A 95 -47.40 28.19 31.16
CA GLY A 95 -48.08 29.18 30.32
C GLY A 95 -47.53 30.61 30.45
N VAL A 96 -46.22 30.77 30.67
CA VAL A 96 -45.53 32.07 30.75
C VAL A 96 -44.35 32.11 29.79
N ASP A 97 -44.64 32.46 28.53
CA ASP A 97 -43.68 32.49 27.43
C ASP A 97 -42.73 33.70 27.46
N ASP A 98 -43.10 34.76 28.20
CA ASP A 98 -42.42 36.06 28.24
C ASP A 98 -41.30 36.16 29.30
N PHE A 99 -40.82 35.04 29.85
CA PHE A 99 -39.82 35.02 30.91
C PHE A 99 -38.43 35.45 30.42
N THR A 100 -37.76 36.31 31.21
CA THR A 100 -36.49 36.95 30.87
C THR A 100 -35.45 36.88 31.99
N TRP A 101 -34.17 37.05 31.65
CA TRP A 101 -33.08 37.15 32.63
C TRP A 101 -33.25 38.30 33.65
N ARG A 102 -34.00 39.35 33.28
CA ARG A 102 -34.34 40.46 34.20
C ARG A 102 -35.27 40.02 35.33
N ASP A 103 -36.13 39.03 35.08
CA ASP A 103 -37.03 38.46 36.09
C ASP A 103 -36.28 37.74 37.22
N ILE A 104 -35.03 37.33 36.99
CA ILE A 104 -34.12 36.76 38.00
C ILE A 104 -33.22 37.85 38.61
N GLN A 105 -32.56 38.66 37.78
CA GLN A 105 -31.55 39.62 38.27
C GLN A 105 -32.13 40.88 38.93
N LYS A 106 -33.30 41.34 38.50
CA LYS A 106 -33.99 42.54 39.03
C LYS A 106 -35.51 42.27 39.11
N PRO A 107 -35.93 41.29 39.94
CA PRO A 107 -37.33 40.93 40.11
C PRO A 107 -38.11 42.12 40.67
N THR A 108 -39.40 42.19 40.34
CA THR A 108 -40.34 43.16 40.94
C THR A 108 -41.50 42.41 41.58
N LEU A 109 -41.99 42.88 42.72
CA LEU A 109 -43.02 42.18 43.51
C LEU A 109 -44.28 41.83 42.69
N LYS A 110 -44.68 42.70 41.75
CA LYS A 110 -45.80 42.48 40.82
C LYS A 110 -45.55 41.29 39.89
N ARG A 111 -44.32 41.16 39.36
CA ARG A 111 -43.91 40.15 38.39
C ARG A 111 -43.55 38.83 39.06
N LEU A 112 -42.81 38.86 40.16
CA LEU A 112 -42.53 37.70 41.01
C LEU A 112 -43.82 37.02 41.48
N ARG A 113 -44.81 37.80 41.94
CA ARG A 113 -46.16 37.27 42.30
C ARG A 113 -46.86 36.58 41.14
N TYR A 114 -46.68 37.05 39.90
CA TYR A 114 -47.25 36.44 38.71
C TYR A 114 -46.57 35.11 38.38
N LEU A 115 -45.23 35.06 38.36
CA LEU A 115 -44.47 33.83 38.12
C LEU A 115 -44.75 32.76 39.18
N LEU A 116 -44.74 33.12 40.47
CA LEU A 116 -45.11 32.22 41.55
C LEU A 116 -46.56 31.73 41.44
N SER A 117 -47.48 32.57 40.95
CA SER A 117 -48.85 32.13 40.69
C SER A 117 -48.92 31.09 39.56
N ALA A 118 -48.12 31.23 38.51
CA ALA A 118 -48.04 30.26 37.43
C ALA A 118 -47.61 28.88 37.95
N ILE A 119 -46.48 28.86 38.65
CA ILE A 119 -45.84 27.64 39.18
C ILE A 119 -46.72 26.96 40.23
N ILE A 120 -47.35 27.70 41.14
CA ILE A 120 -48.21 27.13 42.19
C ILE A 120 -49.51 26.54 41.59
N ASN A 121 -50.14 27.20 40.62
CA ASN A 121 -51.31 26.63 39.94
C ASN A 121 -50.93 25.38 39.12
N PHE A 122 -49.77 25.38 38.46
CA PHE A 122 -49.25 24.21 37.75
C PHE A 122 -48.95 23.03 38.71
N SER A 123 -48.34 23.28 39.88
CA SER A 123 -48.09 22.24 40.89
C SER A 123 -49.38 21.57 41.37
N LYS A 124 -50.40 22.38 41.69
CA LYS A 124 -51.71 21.85 42.11
C LYS A 124 -52.39 21.05 41.00
N PHE A 125 -52.34 21.53 39.76
CA PHE A 125 -52.86 20.78 38.61
C PHE A 125 -52.08 19.46 38.38
N LYS A 126 -50.76 19.45 38.56
CA LYS A 126 -49.92 18.23 38.51
C LYS A 126 -50.36 17.24 39.59
N GLU A 127 -50.58 17.69 40.83
CA GLU A 127 -51.04 16.85 41.94
C GLU A 127 -52.44 16.26 41.70
N GLU A 128 -53.41 17.08 41.31
CA GLU A 128 -54.78 16.65 40.95
C GLU A 128 -54.77 15.60 39.81
N ARG A 129 -53.92 15.79 38.80
CA ARG A 129 -53.83 14.88 37.65
C ARG A 129 -52.98 13.64 37.91
N LYS A 130 -52.02 13.68 38.83
CA LYS A 130 -51.19 12.53 39.21
C LYS A 130 -52.04 11.34 39.64
N VAL A 131 -53.09 11.57 40.45
CA VAL A 131 -54.00 10.50 40.90
C VAL A 131 -54.63 9.73 39.73
N HIS A 132 -55.08 10.45 38.69
CA HIS A 132 -55.63 9.84 37.48
C HIS A 132 -54.58 9.14 36.63
N PHE A 133 -53.35 9.68 36.57
CA PHE A 133 -52.24 9.07 35.82
C PHE A 133 -51.76 7.76 36.48
N ASP A 134 -51.60 7.76 37.80
CA ASP A 134 -51.27 6.58 38.61
C ASP A 134 -52.37 5.50 38.52
N GLN A 135 -53.63 5.91 38.34
CA GLN A 135 -54.77 5.00 38.12
C GLN A 135 -54.75 4.42 36.69
N TYR A 136 -54.41 5.21 35.67
CA TYR A 136 -54.27 4.75 34.28
C TYR A 136 -53.09 3.79 34.09
N LEU A 137 -51.95 4.07 34.75
CA LEU A 137 -50.79 3.16 34.78
C LEU A 137 -51.18 1.78 35.34
N LYS A 138 -52.01 1.72 36.39
CA LYS A 138 -52.49 0.47 36.98
C LYS A 138 -53.44 -0.34 36.09
N THR A 139 -54.13 0.29 35.13
CA THR A 139 -55.05 -0.39 34.20
C THR A 139 -54.40 -0.82 32.89
N THR A 140 -53.29 -0.18 32.49
CA THR A 140 -52.76 -0.28 31.12
C THR A 140 -51.37 -0.94 31.05
N VAL A 141 -50.70 -1.20 32.19
CA VAL A 141 -49.41 -1.91 32.25
C VAL A 141 -49.61 -3.39 32.61
N PRO A 142 -49.04 -4.35 31.86
CA PRO A 142 -49.29 -5.78 32.07
C PRO A 142 -48.50 -6.34 33.28
N SER A 143 -49.24 -6.89 34.26
CA SER A 143 -48.78 -7.70 35.41
C SER A 143 -47.71 -7.09 36.34
N PRO A 144 -47.91 -7.14 37.68
CA PRO A 144 -46.87 -6.77 38.65
C PRO A 144 -45.52 -7.48 38.46
N SER A 145 -45.53 -8.70 37.89
CA SER A 145 -44.32 -9.48 37.63
C SER A 145 -43.39 -8.86 36.58
N HIS A 146 -43.91 -8.14 35.58
CA HIS A 146 -43.08 -7.46 34.58
C HIS A 146 -42.52 -6.14 35.13
N VAL A 147 -43.35 -5.34 35.81
CA VAL A 147 -42.88 -4.09 36.44
C VAL A 147 -41.81 -4.38 37.48
N HIS A 148 -42.00 -5.39 38.34
CA HIS A 148 -40.99 -5.78 39.32
C HIS A 148 -39.67 -6.26 38.67
N ARG A 149 -39.74 -7.06 37.59
CA ARG A 149 -38.55 -7.52 36.85
C ARG A 149 -37.82 -6.38 36.13
N SER A 150 -38.53 -5.39 35.60
CA SER A 150 -37.92 -4.18 35.02
C SER A 150 -37.30 -3.28 36.10
N LEU A 151 -37.92 -3.17 37.28
CA LEU A 151 -37.37 -2.42 38.40
C LEU A 151 -36.08 -3.05 38.94
N THR A 152 -36.04 -4.37 39.18
CA THR A 152 -34.80 -5.03 39.61
C THR A 152 -33.72 -4.99 38.53
N TYR A 153 -34.09 -5.01 37.24
CA TYR A 153 -33.13 -4.79 36.15
C TYR A 153 -32.54 -3.37 36.17
N LEU A 154 -33.37 -2.34 36.36
CA LEU A 154 -32.90 -0.95 36.53
C LEU A 154 -32.01 -0.78 37.77
N ASP A 155 -32.38 -1.40 38.89
CA ASP A 155 -31.61 -1.39 40.14
C ASP A 155 -30.21 -2.01 39.92
N THR A 156 -30.13 -3.18 39.29
CA THR A 156 -28.84 -3.79 38.91
C THR A 156 -28.05 -3.01 37.86
N LEU A 157 -28.71 -2.30 36.94
CA LEU A 157 -28.04 -1.39 36.01
C LEU A 157 -27.44 -0.18 36.74
N GLN A 158 -28.15 0.40 37.70
CA GLN A 158 -27.68 1.52 38.50
C GLN A 158 -26.50 1.12 39.39
N ASP A 159 -26.55 -0.07 40.01
CA ASP A 159 -25.47 -0.64 40.79
C ASP A 159 -24.20 -0.91 39.94
N ASN A 160 -24.37 -1.44 38.72
CA ASN A 160 -23.29 -1.64 37.76
C ASN A 160 -22.72 -0.31 37.24
N LEU A 161 -23.56 0.69 37.01
CA LEU A 161 -23.14 2.03 36.59
C LEU A 161 -22.29 2.70 37.68
N LEU A 162 -22.70 2.56 38.96
CA LEU A 162 -21.98 3.11 40.10
C LEU A 162 -20.60 2.47 40.29
N ARG A 163 -20.50 1.13 40.15
CA ARG A 163 -19.22 0.40 40.17
C ARG A 163 -18.30 0.80 39.02
N THR A 164 -18.86 0.91 37.81
CA THR A 164 -18.11 1.36 36.62
C THR A 164 -17.60 2.79 36.79
N LYS A 165 -18.43 3.68 37.35
CA LYS A 165 -18.03 5.06 37.68
C LYS A 165 -16.86 5.08 38.67
N GLN A 166 -16.95 4.33 39.78
CA GLN A 166 -15.89 4.29 40.79
C GLN A 166 -14.57 3.79 40.18
N GLN A 167 -14.61 2.71 39.39
CA GLN A 167 -13.42 2.20 38.70
C GLN A 167 -12.79 3.27 37.79
N VAL A 168 -13.59 3.99 37.01
CA VAL A 168 -13.11 5.07 36.13
C VAL A 168 -12.54 6.24 36.93
N GLU A 169 -13.10 6.57 38.10
CA GLU A 169 -12.55 7.60 39.00
C GLU A 169 -11.20 7.17 39.60
N ASP A 170 -11.08 5.92 40.05
CA ASP A 170 -9.83 5.34 40.58
C ASP A 170 -8.74 5.26 39.50
N GLU A 171 -9.08 4.84 38.27
CA GLU A 171 -8.20 4.85 37.10
C GLU A 171 -7.73 6.27 36.73
N ASN A 172 -8.62 7.27 36.80
CA ASN A 172 -8.26 8.67 36.58
C ASN A 172 -7.27 9.20 37.63
N VAL A 173 -7.39 8.78 38.90
CA VAL A 173 -6.41 9.14 39.95
C VAL A 173 -5.06 8.49 39.67
N ALA A 174 -5.03 7.22 39.25
CA ALA A 174 -3.79 6.54 38.87
C ALA A 174 -3.10 7.20 37.66
N LEU A 175 -3.86 7.56 36.62
CA LEU A 175 -3.35 8.24 35.42
C LEU A 175 -2.82 9.65 35.72
N ARG A 176 -3.48 10.42 36.61
CA ARG A 176 -2.98 11.74 37.06
C ARG A 176 -1.62 11.63 37.73
N ARG A 177 -1.45 10.65 38.63
CA ARG A 177 -0.16 10.39 39.27
C ARG A 177 0.92 9.99 38.26
N GLN A 178 0.61 9.15 37.28
CA GLN A 178 1.55 8.80 36.21
C GLN A 178 1.95 10.03 35.38
N LEU A 179 1.01 10.95 35.11
CA LEU A 179 1.29 12.21 34.42
C LEU A 179 2.23 13.11 35.22
N GLU A 180 2.03 13.25 36.54
CA GLU A 180 2.92 14.00 37.43
C GLU A 180 4.33 13.39 37.47
N GLU A 181 4.43 12.05 37.59
CA GLU A 181 5.71 11.33 37.55
C GLU A 181 6.42 11.44 36.20
N LEU A 182 5.69 11.58 35.08
CA LEU A 182 6.26 11.82 33.74
C LEU A 182 6.70 13.28 33.55
N GLN A 183 5.90 14.25 34.01
CA GLN A 183 6.25 15.67 33.96
C GLN A 183 7.51 15.96 34.80
N SER A 184 7.66 15.30 35.96
CA SER A 184 8.87 15.39 36.78
C SER A 184 10.12 14.87 36.04
N LYS A 185 10.01 13.75 35.32
CA LYS A 185 11.10 13.19 34.49
C LYS A 185 11.44 14.13 33.33
N GLN A 186 10.44 14.63 32.62
CA GLN A 186 10.62 15.58 31.52
C GLN A 186 11.32 16.88 31.98
N ALA A 187 10.97 17.39 33.16
CA ALA A 187 11.64 18.56 33.75
C ALA A 187 13.10 18.29 34.15
N ALA A 188 13.43 17.06 34.54
CA ALA A 188 14.81 16.64 34.85
C ALA A 188 15.66 16.41 33.59
N GLU A 189 15.05 15.98 32.48
CA GLU A 189 15.72 15.73 31.20
C GLU A 189 15.89 17.01 30.34
N ALA A 190 15.05 18.03 30.55
CA ALA A 190 15.06 19.29 29.79
C ALA A 190 16.44 20.01 29.72
N PRO A 191 17.27 20.08 30.78
CA PRO A 191 18.59 20.70 30.69
C PRO A 191 19.55 19.96 29.75
N ALA A 192 19.48 18.64 29.70
CA ALA A 192 20.31 17.84 28.79
C ALA A 192 19.86 18.02 27.33
N LEU A 193 18.54 18.12 27.10
CA LEU A 193 17.99 18.42 25.77
C LEU A 193 18.43 19.81 25.28
N GLN A 194 18.51 20.82 26.16
CA GLN A 194 18.99 22.15 25.76
C GLN A 194 20.45 22.14 25.30
N VAL A 195 21.33 21.38 25.97
CA VAL A 195 22.74 21.24 25.54
C VAL A 195 22.81 20.66 24.12
N VAL A 196 22.01 19.64 23.80
CA VAL A 196 21.96 19.05 22.45
C VAL A 196 21.40 20.03 21.41
N ILE A 197 20.43 20.88 21.79
CA ILE A 197 19.93 21.96 20.91
C ILE A 197 21.03 22.99 20.62
N ASP A 198 21.80 23.39 21.63
CA ASP A 198 22.89 24.36 21.49
C ASP A 198 24.06 23.79 20.67
N GLU A 199 24.37 22.49 20.81
CA GLU A 199 25.34 21.77 19.97
C GLU A 199 24.87 21.68 18.50
N CYS A 200 23.61 21.35 18.25
CA CYS A 200 23.03 21.35 16.90
C CYS A 200 23.11 22.75 16.25
N ALA A 201 22.79 23.81 16.99
CA ALA A 201 22.89 25.18 16.49
C ALA A 201 24.33 25.58 16.12
N ALA A 202 25.34 25.08 16.86
CA ALA A 202 26.74 25.27 16.50
C ALA A 202 27.10 24.52 15.18
N MET A 203 26.62 23.28 15.00
CA MET A 203 26.84 22.53 13.76
C MET A 203 26.19 23.18 12.53
N GLU A 204 25.03 23.81 12.68
CA GLU A 204 24.39 24.56 11.58
C GLU A 204 25.27 25.73 11.08
N VAL A 205 25.97 26.43 11.99
CA VAL A 205 26.91 27.50 11.64
C VAL A 205 28.11 26.94 10.87
N ASP A 206 28.70 25.83 11.32
CA ASP A 206 29.82 25.17 10.62
C ASP A 206 29.39 24.65 9.24
N ILE A 207 28.18 24.11 9.10
CA ILE A 207 27.61 23.73 7.80
C ILE A 207 27.48 24.96 6.87
N GLY A 208 27.08 26.12 7.39
CA GLY A 208 27.07 27.39 6.66
C GLY A 208 28.45 27.82 6.14
N VAL A 209 29.48 27.71 6.99
CA VAL A 209 30.88 27.99 6.62
C VAL A 209 31.39 27.01 5.55
N LEU A 210 31.11 25.71 5.71
CA LEU A 210 31.50 24.67 4.75
C LEU A 210 30.80 24.84 3.39
N ASN A 211 29.51 25.18 3.36
CA ASN A 211 28.76 25.48 2.14
C ASN A 211 29.33 26.71 1.42
N THR A 212 29.72 27.75 2.16
CA THR A 212 30.37 28.94 1.60
C THR A 212 31.72 28.58 0.97
N ARG A 213 32.54 27.77 1.66
CA ARG A 213 33.82 27.28 1.13
C ARG A 213 33.63 26.37 -0.09
N GLN A 214 32.59 25.54 -0.11
CA GLN A 214 32.24 24.70 -1.27
C GLN A 214 31.88 25.56 -2.49
N SER A 215 31.10 26.63 -2.29
CA SER A 215 30.72 27.58 -3.35
C SER A 215 31.95 28.22 -4.01
N VAL A 216 32.94 28.65 -3.20
CA VAL A 216 34.22 29.22 -3.70
C VAL A 216 35.02 28.21 -4.53
N LEU A 217 34.93 26.91 -4.25
CA LEU A 217 35.65 25.85 -4.97
C LEU A 217 34.91 25.34 -6.23
N GLN A 218 33.61 25.60 -6.40
CA GLN A 218 32.86 25.16 -7.58
C GLN A 218 33.43 25.67 -8.91
N PRO A 219 33.86 26.94 -9.06
CA PRO A 219 34.49 27.44 -10.28
C PRO A 219 35.78 26.69 -10.65
N GLU A 220 36.63 26.38 -9.68
CA GLU A 220 37.88 25.64 -9.91
C GLU A 220 37.61 24.21 -10.36
N VAL A 221 36.68 23.50 -9.70
CA VAL A 221 36.24 22.16 -10.10
C VAL A 221 35.61 22.17 -11.49
N LYS A 222 34.91 23.24 -11.87
CA LYS A 222 34.35 23.42 -13.22
C LYS A 222 35.44 23.66 -14.28
N ALA A 223 36.46 24.46 -13.95
CA ALA A 223 37.61 24.70 -14.84
C ALA A 223 38.45 23.43 -15.06
N LEU A 224 38.76 22.69 -14.00
CA LEU A 224 39.46 21.41 -14.08
C LEU A 224 38.68 20.38 -14.90
N LYS A 225 37.35 20.30 -14.76
CA LYS A 225 36.50 19.44 -15.61
C LYS A 225 36.53 19.83 -17.08
N ALA A 226 36.61 21.12 -17.41
CA ALA A 226 36.76 21.58 -18.79
C ALA A 226 38.13 21.20 -19.38
N GLN A 227 39.21 21.31 -18.59
CA GLN A 227 40.55 20.85 -19.00
C GLN A 227 40.59 19.33 -19.23
N VAL A 228 39.96 18.55 -18.35
CA VAL A 228 39.84 17.09 -18.52
C VAL A 228 39.00 16.73 -19.74
N ALA A 229 37.95 17.49 -20.07
CA ALA A 229 37.19 17.28 -21.30
C ALA A 229 38.07 17.52 -22.55
N GLN A 230 38.75 18.66 -22.64
CA GLN A 230 39.67 18.97 -23.74
C GLN A 230 40.75 17.89 -23.93
N LEU A 231 41.40 17.46 -22.84
CA LEU A 231 42.43 16.43 -22.91
C LEU A 231 41.88 15.06 -23.37
N ASN A 232 40.61 14.74 -23.09
CA ASN A 232 39.99 13.53 -23.63
C ASN A 232 39.70 13.66 -25.14
N ASP A 233 39.22 14.83 -25.59
CA ASP A 233 39.00 15.11 -27.01
C ASP A 233 40.32 15.07 -27.80
N ASP A 234 41.42 15.59 -27.22
CA ASP A 234 42.77 15.54 -27.80
C ASP A 234 43.34 14.10 -27.88
N ILE A 235 42.91 13.19 -26.99
CA ILE A 235 43.31 11.77 -26.98
C ILE A 235 42.65 10.96 -28.10
N VAL A 236 41.46 11.36 -28.60
CA VAL A 236 40.75 10.66 -29.67
C VAL A 236 41.56 10.56 -30.98
N PRO A 237 42.09 11.65 -31.58
CA PRO A 237 42.89 11.55 -32.79
C PRO A 237 44.22 10.81 -32.58
N ILE A 238 44.84 10.94 -31.40
CA ILE A 238 46.05 10.18 -31.04
C ILE A 238 45.76 8.67 -31.01
N THR A 239 44.59 8.29 -30.48
CA THR A 239 44.14 6.88 -30.46
C THR A 239 43.89 6.34 -31.86
N PHE A 240 43.30 7.15 -32.76
CA PHE A 240 43.11 6.78 -34.17
C PHE A 240 44.44 6.64 -34.92
N ILE A 241 45.40 7.54 -34.71
CA ILE A 241 46.76 7.43 -35.26
C ILE A 241 47.43 6.13 -34.78
N ARG A 242 47.30 5.78 -33.49
CA ARG A 242 47.83 4.52 -32.94
C ARG A 242 47.20 3.29 -33.59
N MET A 243 45.90 3.30 -33.90
CA MET A 243 45.26 2.18 -34.62
C MET A 243 45.86 2.02 -36.01
N ASN A 244 45.93 3.09 -36.81
CA ASN A 244 46.52 3.05 -38.15
C ASN A 244 48.00 2.60 -38.14
N LEU A 245 48.75 2.93 -37.08
CA LEU A 245 50.13 2.45 -36.89
C LEU A 245 50.22 0.96 -36.54
N ASN A 246 49.26 0.43 -35.79
CA ASN A 246 49.16 -1.01 -35.52
C ASN A 246 48.80 -1.79 -36.79
N ASP A 247 47.84 -1.30 -37.58
CA ASP A 247 47.43 -1.92 -38.85
C ASP A 247 48.62 -1.98 -39.84
N LEU A 248 49.45 -0.92 -39.87
CA LEU A 248 50.70 -0.88 -40.64
C LEU A 248 51.76 -1.85 -40.09
N LEU A 249 51.85 -2.04 -38.77
CA LEU A 249 52.76 -3.03 -38.16
C LEU A 249 52.35 -4.46 -38.52
N GLU A 250 51.06 -4.82 -38.42
CA GLU A 250 50.57 -6.14 -38.84
C GLU A 250 50.82 -6.40 -40.33
N ALA A 251 50.66 -5.39 -41.19
CA ALA A 251 50.99 -5.49 -42.61
C ALA A 251 52.49 -5.74 -42.85
N ILE A 252 53.37 -5.02 -42.13
CA ILE A 252 54.83 -5.19 -42.21
C ILE A 252 55.26 -6.56 -41.69
N GLU A 253 54.68 -7.05 -40.58
CA GLU A 253 54.94 -8.41 -40.09
C GLU A 253 54.47 -9.48 -41.09
N GLY A 254 53.32 -9.26 -41.74
CA GLY A 254 52.82 -10.11 -42.83
C GLY A 254 53.79 -10.19 -44.01
N ASP A 255 54.34 -9.06 -44.46
CA ASP A 255 55.34 -9.03 -45.54
C ASP A 255 56.70 -9.60 -45.11
N MET A 256 57.14 -9.36 -43.87
CA MET A 256 58.37 -9.93 -43.34
C MET A 256 58.30 -11.47 -43.25
N ASN A 257 57.12 -12.01 -42.96
CA ASN A 257 56.86 -13.45 -43.02
C ASN A 257 56.89 -14.00 -44.47
N LYS A 258 56.35 -13.27 -45.47
CA LYS A 258 56.48 -13.65 -46.89
C LYS A 258 57.94 -13.71 -47.32
N VAL A 259 58.75 -12.69 -46.96
CA VAL A 259 60.19 -12.65 -47.25
C VAL A 259 60.94 -13.81 -46.57
N LYS A 260 60.53 -14.21 -45.37
CA LYS A 260 61.10 -15.37 -44.67
C LYS A 260 60.81 -16.68 -45.39
N VAL A 261 59.56 -16.92 -45.81
CA VAL A 261 59.18 -18.09 -46.63
C VAL A 261 59.97 -18.12 -47.93
N GLU A 262 60.10 -16.99 -48.62
CA GLU A 262 60.83 -16.96 -49.89
C GLU A 262 62.35 -17.16 -49.72
N LYS A 263 62.92 -16.73 -48.60
CA LYS A 263 64.30 -17.09 -48.22
C LYS A 263 64.46 -18.60 -47.99
N GLU A 264 63.48 -19.26 -47.40
CA GLU A 264 63.48 -20.71 -47.20
C GLU A 264 63.35 -21.45 -48.56
N ASN A 265 62.47 -20.98 -49.46
CA ASN A 265 62.36 -21.46 -50.85
C ASN A 265 63.69 -21.34 -51.62
N VAL A 266 64.34 -20.17 -51.57
CA VAL A 266 65.64 -19.93 -52.22
C VAL A 266 66.74 -20.81 -51.62
N THR A 267 66.72 -21.06 -50.31
CA THR A 267 67.66 -21.97 -49.65
C THR A 267 67.49 -23.42 -50.14
N GLN A 268 66.24 -23.87 -50.30
CA GLN A 268 65.92 -25.22 -50.79
C GLN A 268 66.27 -25.39 -52.28
N LEU A 269 66.07 -24.34 -53.09
CA LEU A 269 66.54 -24.27 -54.48
C LEU A 269 68.08 -24.32 -54.57
N HIS A 270 68.80 -23.62 -53.68
CA HIS A 270 70.26 -23.64 -53.64
C HIS A 270 70.82 -25.03 -53.24
N GLN A 271 70.21 -25.70 -52.26
CA GLN A 271 70.54 -27.10 -51.93
C GLN A 271 70.30 -28.05 -53.13
N THR A 272 69.21 -27.83 -53.87
CA THR A 272 68.90 -28.59 -55.09
C THR A 272 69.95 -28.33 -56.19
N TYR A 273 70.37 -27.07 -56.37
CA TYR A 273 71.44 -26.68 -57.28
C TYR A 273 72.78 -27.33 -56.95
N GLU A 274 73.23 -27.30 -55.69
CA GLU A 274 74.46 -28.01 -55.27
C GLU A 274 74.35 -29.54 -55.48
N GLY A 275 73.17 -30.12 -55.25
CA GLY A 275 72.89 -31.52 -55.60
C GLY A 275 73.03 -31.82 -57.09
N ILE A 276 72.63 -30.89 -57.96
CA ILE A 276 72.81 -30.99 -59.42
C ILE A 276 74.28 -30.78 -59.82
N VAL A 277 74.98 -29.79 -59.25
CA VAL A 277 76.40 -29.53 -59.49
C VAL A 277 77.28 -30.69 -59.03
N SER A 278 76.96 -31.33 -57.90
CA SER A 278 77.62 -32.54 -57.43
C SER A 278 77.44 -33.71 -58.40
N LYS A 279 76.20 -33.95 -58.86
CA LYS A 279 75.91 -34.94 -59.92
C LYS A 279 76.62 -34.62 -61.23
N ALA A 280 76.74 -33.34 -61.61
CA ALA A 280 77.46 -32.91 -62.81
C ALA A 280 78.98 -33.13 -62.68
N LYS A 281 79.58 -32.82 -61.53
CA LYS A 281 81.00 -33.13 -61.24
C LYS A 281 81.27 -34.64 -61.32
N LEU A 282 80.38 -35.46 -60.75
CA LEU A 282 80.41 -36.92 -60.90
C LEU A 282 80.27 -37.35 -62.36
N ALA A 283 79.35 -36.77 -63.13
CA ALA A 283 79.18 -37.07 -64.55
C ALA A 283 80.40 -36.66 -65.40
N VAL A 284 81.09 -35.57 -65.07
CA VAL A 284 82.35 -35.17 -65.73
C VAL A 284 83.50 -36.12 -65.39
N ALA A 285 83.63 -36.55 -64.12
CA ALA A 285 84.60 -37.57 -63.74
C ALA A 285 84.30 -38.93 -64.41
N HIS A 286 83.02 -39.30 -64.51
CA HIS A 286 82.58 -40.50 -65.22
C HIS A 286 82.78 -40.38 -66.73
N LYS A 287 82.61 -39.18 -67.31
CA LYS A 287 82.92 -38.88 -68.71
C LYS A 287 84.41 -39.08 -68.97
N ALA A 288 85.31 -38.48 -68.18
CA ALA A 288 86.76 -38.65 -68.35
C ALA A 288 87.18 -40.14 -68.25
N ARG A 289 86.58 -40.89 -67.31
CA ARG A 289 86.80 -42.33 -67.16
C ARG A 289 86.27 -43.14 -68.35
N VAL A 290 85.17 -42.71 -68.95
CA VAL A 290 84.61 -43.26 -70.20
C VAL A 290 85.44 -42.84 -71.42
N GLU A 291 86.03 -41.66 -71.46
CA GLU A 291 86.92 -41.22 -72.55
C GLU A 291 88.21 -42.06 -72.59
N ILE A 292 88.79 -42.40 -71.43
CA ILE A 292 89.91 -43.36 -71.33
C ILE A 292 89.49 -44.75 -71.85
N LEU A 293 88.31 -45.26 -71.46
CA LEU A 293 87.76 -46.52 -71.96
C LEU A 293 87.39 -46.46 -73.45
N LEU A 294 87.05 -45.27 -73.97
CA LEU A 294 86.74 -45.04 -75.38
C LEU A 294 88.01 -44.92 -76.24
N ASP A 295 89.14 -44.46 -75.70
CA ASP A 295 90.44 -44.55 -76.37
C ASP A 295 90.91 -46.01 -76.43
N GLN A 296 90.88 -46.74 -75.31
CA GLN A 296 91.16 -48.19 -75.28
C GLN A 296 90.24 -48.99 -76.22
N ARG A 297 88.98 -48.54 -76.39
CA ARG A 297 88.09 -49.09 -77.41
C ARG A 297 88.30 -48.50 -78.80
N ARG A 298 88.90 -47.32 -79.00
CA ARG A 298 89.12 -46.73 -80.34
C ARG A 298 90.09 -47.56 -81.15
N ASP A 299 91.15 -48.05 -80.49
CA ASP A 299 92.13 -48.98 -81.07
C ASP A 299 91.46 -50.31 -81.48
N GLN A 300 90.55 -50.83 -80.66
CA GLN A 300 89.72 -51.99 -81.02
C GLN A 300 88.67 -51.67 -82.09
N LEU A 301 88.16 -50.44 -82.13
CA LEU A 301 87.02 -50.05 -82.96
C LEU A 301 87.42 -49.68 -84.38
N GLU A 302 88.65 -49.26 -84.69
CA GLU A 302 89.08 -49.18 -86.10
C GLU A 302 89.20 -50.57 -86.73
N VAL A 303 89.64 -51.59 -85.98
CA VAL A 303 89.63 -53.00 -86.42
C VAL A 303 88.19 -53.44 -86.79
N TYR A 304 87.19 -53.02 -86.00
CA TYR A 304 85.77 -53.31 -86.29
C TYR A 304 85.13 -52.34 -87.31
N LYS A 305 85.54 -51.09 -87.44
CA LYS A 305 85.01 -50.13 -88.44
C LYS A 305 85.37 -50.53 -89.86
N GLN A 306 86.52 -51.16 -90.05
CA GLN A 306 86.89 -51.79 -91.33
C GLN A 306 85.87 -52.86 -91.76
N GLN A 307 85.16 -53.49 -90.80
CA GLN A 307 84.12 -54.50 -91.03
C GLN A 307 82.69 -53.91 -91.03
N ALA A 308 82.46 -52.84 -90.25
CA ALA A 308 81.12 -52.29 -89.99
C ALA A 308 80.60 -51.28 -91.02
N ARG A 309 81.46 -50.70 -91.89
CA ARG A 309 81.02 -49.81 -93.00
C ARG A 309 80.08 -50.48 -94.01
N THR A 310 79.87 -51.79 -93.89
CA THR A 310 79.13 -52.64 -94.83
C THR A 310 77.63 -52.75 -94.57
N LYS A 311 77.04 -52.16 -93.50
CA LYS A 311 75.62 -52.34 -93.15
C LYS A 311 74.92 -51.11 -92.51
N MET A 312 73.94 -50.53 -93.25
CA MET A 312 72.65 -49.89 -92.84
C MET A 312 72.66 -48.74 -91.77
N GLN A 313 72.00 -47.58 -91.86
CA GLN A 313 70.75 -47.03 -92.47
C GLN A 313 69.41 -47.29 -91.69
N ALA A 314 68.57 -46.22 -91.50
CA ALA A 314 67.19 -46.10 -90.90
C ALA A 314 67.04 -46.00 -89.33
N ALA A 315 66.04 -45.35 -88.62
CA ALA A 315 64.90 -44.39 -88.87
C ALA A 315 64.23 -43.72 -87.56
N GLU A 316 62.95 -43.19 -87.56
CA GLU A 316 62.27 -42.07 -86.72
C GLU A 316 60.77 -42.34 -86.18
N HIS A 317 59.81 -41.54 -85.54
CA HIS A 317 59.48 -40.24 -84.77
C HIS A 317 57.90 -40.21 -84.33
N VAL A 318 57.09 -39.29 -83.68
CA VAL A 318 57.02 -38.22 -82.56
C VAL A 318 55.56 -37.53 -82.32
N LYS A 319 55.19 -36.87 -81.14
CA LYS A 319 54.05 -35.85 -80.76
C LYS A 319 52.59 -36.29 -80.24
N ILE A 320 51.62 -35.57 -79.54
CA ILE A 320 51.45 -34.29 -78.67
C ILE A 320 50.25 -34.23 -77.55
N ALA A 321 49.29 -33.23 -77.41
CA ALA A 321 48.33 -32.91 -76.22
C ALA A 321 46.91 -32.23 -76.56
N ARG A 322 45.92 -31.61 -75.78
CA ARG A 322 45.66 -30.95 -74.40
C ARG A 322 44.13 -30.48 -74.09
N TRP A 323 43.71 -30.00 -72.85
CA TRP A 323 42.55 -29.07 -72.38
C TRP A 323 41.05 -29.57 -72.08
N MET A 324 39.97 -28.96 -71.42
CA MET A 324 39.48 -27.86 -70.41
C MET A 324 37.89 -27.99 -70.12
N ASP A 325 36.95 -27.26 -69.39
CA ASP A 325 36.61 -26.49 -68.09
C ASP A 325 35.00 -26.26 -67.99
N GLU A 326 34.09 -25.64 -67.13
CA GLU A 326 33.82 -24.63 -65.98
C GLU A 326 32.64 -25.09 -64.94
N GLY A 327 31.70 -24.42 -64.16
CA GLY A 327 31.04 -23.06 -63.84
C GLY A 327 29.94 -23.05 -62.64
N ASN A 328 29.12 -21.97 -62.26
CA ASN A 328 28.24 -21.87 -60.99
C ASN A 328 27.02 -20.78 -60.82
N HIS A 329 26.09 -20.80 -59.79
CA HIS A 329 24.99 -19.77 -59.43
C HIS A 329 24.28 -19.75 -57.99
N ILE A 330 23.40 -18.74 -57.60
CA ILE A 330 22.75 -18.45 -56.22
C ILE A 330 21.32 -17.74 -56.26
N GLY A 331 20.49 -17.63 -55.17
CA GLY A 331 19.18 -16.87 -55.07
C GLY A 331 18.61 -16.43 -53.65
N VAL A 332 17.46 -15.69 -53.56
CA VAL A 332 16.82 -15.02 -52.33
C VAL A 332 15.25 -14.92 -52.37
N GLY A 333 14.50 -14.61 -51.28
CA GLY A 333 13.00 -14.54 -51.21
C GLY A 333 12.31 -13.50 -50.24
N GLY A 334 10.96 -13.52 -50.06
CA GLY A 334 10.13 -12.45 -49.41
C GLY A 334 8.84 -12.87 -48.62
N VAL A 335 7.96 -11.91 -48.22
CA VAL A 335 7.07 -11.94 -47.00
C VAL A 335 5.53 -11.82 -47.26
N SER A 336 4.68 -12.17 -46.26
CA SER A 336 3.19 -12.25 -46.26
C SER A 336 2.44 -11.18 -45.40
N SER A 337 1.09 -11.21 -45.32
CA SER A 337 0.26 -10.14 -44.70
C SER A 337 -1.11 -10.55 -44.08
N GLY A 338 -1.68 -9.65 -43.24
CA GLY A 338 -3.08 -9.63 -42.75
C GLY A 338 -3.33 -10.18 -41.32
N SER A 339 -4.38 -9.80 -40.57
CA SER A 339 -5.19 -8.55 -40.52
C SER A 339 -5.88 -8.44 -39.13
N MET A 340 -6.29 -7.22 -38.70
CA MET A 340 -6.86 -6.97 -37.36
C MET A 340 -8.40 -6.89 -37.32
N SER A 341 -8.99 -7.09 -36.15
CA SER A 341 -10.35 -6.65 -35.79
C SER A 341 -10.40 -6.00 -34.40
N THR A 342 -11.33 -5.05 -34.20
CA THR A 342 -11.41 -4.18 -33.01
C THR A 342 -12.64 -4.51 -32.14
N LEU A 343 -12.51 -4.27 -30.83
CA LEU A 343 -13.62 -4.37 -29.86
C LEU A 343 -14.29 -3.01 -29.63
N SER A 344 -15.48 -3.01 -29.01
CA SER A 344 -16.35 -1.83 -28.89
C SER A 344 -16.83 -1.56 -27.47
N HIS A 345 -17.03 -0.28 -27.15
CA HIS A 345 -17.30 0.25 -25.81
C HIS A 345 -18.76 0.07 -25.35
N GLY A 346 -18.99 0.14 -24.03
CA GLY A 346 -20.31 0.40 -23.41
C GLY A 346 -21.23 -0.82 -23.25
N ARG A 347 -21.63 -1.13 -22.00
CA ARG A 347 -22.48 -2.25 -21.51
C ARG A 347 -22.06 -3.68 -21.91
N LYS A 348 -21.74 -3.96 -23.18
CA LYS A 348 -21.37 -5.28 -23.71
C LYS A 348 -20.15 -5.84 -22.99
N GLY A 349 -19.10 -5.03 -22.82
CA GLY A 349 -17.84 -5.42 -22.17
C GLY A 349 -17.99 -6.06 -20.77
N LEU A 350 -18.98 -5.63 -19.97
CA LEU A 350 -19.21 -6.17 -18.62
C LEU A 350 -19.92 -7.54 -18.64
N GLN A 351 -20.88 -7.74 -19.54
CA GLN A 351 -21.44 -9.08 -19.78
C GLN A 351 -20.42 -10.01 -20.44
N GLU A 352 -19.59 -9.48 -21.33
CA GLU A 352 -18.45 -10.20 -21.89
C GLU A 352 -17.43 -10.60 -20.82
N LEU A 353 -17.13 -9.76 -19.81
CA LEU A 353 -16.25 -10.15 -18.69
C LEU A 353 -16.81 -11.35 -17.91
N LEU A 354 -18.09 -11.32 -17.53
CA LEU A 354 -18.75 -12.46 -16.87
C LEU A 354 -18.77 -13.72 -17.76
N GLN A 355 -18.95 -13.56 -19.08
CA GLN A 355 -18.94 -14.68 -20.03
C GLN A 355 -17.52 -15.22 -20.29
N ARG A 356 -16.50 -14.34 -20.32
CA ARG A 356 -15.07 -14.67 -20.41
C ARG A 356 -14.62 -15.41 -19.14
N ASN A 357 -15.05 -14.98 -17.96
CA ASN A 357 -14.83 -15.70 -16.70
C ASN A 357 -15.46 -17.11 -16.72
N LYS A 358 -16.73 -17.25 -17.12
CA LYS A 358 -17.36 -18.57 -17.27
C LYS A 358 -16.64 -19.48 -18.26
N LYS A 359 -16.19 -18.92 -19.40
CA LYS A 359 -15.39 -19.65 -20.38
C LYS A 359 -14.03 -20.07 -19.81
N TRP A 360 -13.31 -19.15 -19.18
CA TRP A 360 -12.03 -19.42 -18.50
C TRP A 360 -12.18 -20.53 -17.45
N ALA A 361 -13.20 -20.47 -16.59
CA ALA A 361 -13.42 -21.47 -15.56
C ALA A 361 -13.73 -22.85 -16.17
N HIS A 362 -14.50 -22.90 -17.27
CA HIS A 362 -14.72 -24.13 -18.03
C HIS A 362 -13.44 -24.68 -18.67
N ASP A 363 -12.69 -23.83 -19.38
CA ASP A 363 -11.46 -24.21 -20.09
C ASP A 363 -10.35 -24.64 -19.12
N ILE A 364 -10.21 -23.98 -17.96
CA ILE A 364 -9.30 -24.38 -16.89
C ILE A 364 -9.73 -25.70 -16.25
N LYS A 365 -11.01 -25.89 -15.92
CA LYS A 365 -11.51 -27.16 -15.38
C LYS A 365 -11.38 -28.32 -16.37
N LYS A 366 -11.42 -28.05 -17.68
CA LYS A 366 -11.18 -29.02 -18.76
C LYS A 366 -9.69 -29.37 -18.91
N GLN A 367 -8.79 -28.42 -18.70
CA GLN A 367 -7.33 -28.63 -18.74
C GLN A 367 -6.80 -29.30 -17.46
N ASN A 368 -7.36 -28.93 -16.30
CA ASN A 368 -7.02 -29.48 -14.99
C ASN A 368 -8.29 -29.62 -14.12
N PRO A 369 -8.92 -30.80 -14.10
CA PRO A 369 -10.11 -31.05 -13.29
C PRO A 369 -9.92 -30.82 -11.78
N THR A 370 -8.68 -30.88 -11.29
CA THR A 370 -8.32 -30.65 -9.87
C THR A 370 -7.95 -29.20 -9.54
N TYR A 371 -8.06 -28.26 -10.49
CA TYR A 371 -7.65 -26.87 -10.28
C TYR A 371 -8.38 -26.21 -9.11
N PHE A 372 -9.72 -26.19 -9.16
CA PHE A 372 -10.55 -25.50 -8.18
C PHE A 372 -10.67 -26.22 -6.83
N SER A 373 -10.42 -27.53 -6.77
CA SER A 373 -10.29 -28.22 -5.46
C SER A 373 -8.99 -27.78 -4.79
N LYS A 374 -7.86 -27.88 -5.49
CA LYS A 374 -6.55 -27.44 -4.98
C LYS A 374 -6.51 -25.95 -4.62
N LEU A 375 -7.29 -25.10 -5.32
CA LEU A 375 -7.46 -23.69 -4.99
C LEU A 375 -8.28 -23.45 -3.72
N VAL A 376 -9.16 -24.37 -3.33
CA VAL A 376 -9.85 -24.37 -2.03
C VAL A 376 -8.94 -24.93 -0.92
N ASP A 377 -8.12 -25.93 -1.25
CA ASP A 377 -7.17 -26.55 -0.30
C ASP A 377 -5.99 -25.61 0.08
N GLN A 378 -5.80 -24.48 -0.63
CA GLN A 378 -4.69 -23.53 -0.47
C GLN A 378 -4.96 -22.36 0.51
N GLN A 379 -5.77 -22.58 1.55
CA GLN A 379 -6.17 -21.54 2.50
C GLN A 379 -5.06 -21.04 3.47
N SER A 380 -3.90 -21.69 3.51
CA SER A 380 -2.74 -21.26 4.31
C SER A 380 -1.55 -20.89 3.41
N PRO A 381 -1.44 -19.64 2.95
CA PRO A 381 -0.31 -19.20 2.12
C PRO A 381 0.97 -19.04 2.96
N GLU A 382 2.11 -19.50 2.43
CA GLU A 382 3.42 -19.24 3.05
C GLU A 382 3.97 -17.83 2.76
N VAL A 383 3.32 -17.08 1.84
CA VAL A 383 3.83 -15.83 1.26
C VAL A 383 2.75 -14.75 1.23
N LEU A 384 3.04 -13.58 1.82
CA LEU A 384 2.33 -12.33 1.57
C LEU A 384 2.99 -11.57 0.40
N TRP A 385 2.21 -11.00 -0.51
CA TRP A 385 2.70 -10.17 -1.61
C TRP A 385 2.06 -8.77 -1.56
N ILE A 386 2.88 -7.73 -1.51
CA ILE A 386 2.44 -6.32 -1.45
C ILE A 386 2.92 -5.61 -2.71
N GLY A 387 2.00 -5.16 -3.56
CA GLY A 387 2.30 -4.56 -4.86
C GLY A 387 2.22 -3.03 -4.90
N THR A 388 3.06 -2.38 -5.70
CA THR A 388 2.90 -0.96 -6.08
C THR A 388 1.57 -0.70 -6.80
N PRO A 389 0.93 0.49 -6.68
CA PRO A 389 1.48 1.77 -6.17
C PRO A 389 1.38 1.96 -4.65
N THR A 390 1.14 0.88 -3.90
CA THR A 390 1.17 0.91 -2.43
C THR A 390 2.57 1.27 -1.93
N PHE A 391 2.77 2.51 -1.49
CA PHE A 391 3.84 2.84 -0.57
C PHE A 391 3.34 2.50 0.83
N LEU A 392 4.11 1.72 1.59
CA LEU A 392 3.76 1.31 2.95
C LEU A 392 4.01 2.46 3.92
N LEU A 393 3.01 3.32 4.10
CA LEU A 393 2.96 4.25 5.24
C LEU A 393 2.88 3.45 6.54
N ILE A 394 3.72 3.77 7.51
CA ILE A 394 3.77 3.07 8.83
C ILE A 394 2.49 3.25 9.67
N THR A 395 1.56 4.09 9.22
CA THR A 395 0.25 4.37 9.83
C THR A 395 -0.94 3.97 8.94
N ASP A 396 -0.73 3.34 7.77
CA ASP A 396 -1.85 2.87 6.94
C ASP A 396 -2.49 1.61 7.54
N LEU A 397 -3.65 1.79 8.18
CA LEU A 397 -4.42 0.69 8.77
C LEU A 397 -4.86 -0.37 7.75
N ASN A 398 -4.97 -0.05 6.45
CA ASN A 398 -5.28 -1.05 5.43
C ASN A 398 -4.11 -2.02 5.26
N ALA A 399 -2.93 -1.52 4.91
CA ALA A 399 -1.72 -2.33 4.77
C ALA A 399 -1.30 -3.01 6.08
N LEU A 400 -1.43 -2.33 7.24
CA LEU A 400 -1.15 -2.92 8.55
C LEU A 400 -2.10 -4.07 8.90
N SER A 401 -3.40 -3.96 8.60
CA SER A 401 -4.36 -5.04 8.89
C SER A 401 -4.11 -6.28 8.02
N VAL A 402 -3.75 -6.08 6.74
CA VAL A 402 -3.35 -7.19 5.85
C VAL A 402 -2.05 -7.84 6.35
N LEU A 403 -1.07 -7.03 6.79
CA LEU A 403 0.20 -7.50 7.32
C LEU A 403 0.03 -8.28 8.64
N GLU A 404 -0.77 -7.78 9.58
CA GLU A 404 -1.05 -8.45 10.85
C GLU A 404 -1.84 -9.73 10.65
N TYR A 405 -2.86 -9.75 9.79
CA TYR A 405 -3.59 -10.99 9.50
C TYR A 405 -2.67 -12.06 8.88
N ALA A 406 -1.79 -11.67 7.94
CA ALA A 406 -0.82 -12.57 7.33
C ALA A 406 0.23 -13.10 8.32
N VAL A 407 0.84 -12.22 9.13
CA VAL A 407 1.92 -12.58 10.05
C VAL A 407 1.42 -13.26 11.32
N THR A 408 0.31 -12.79 11.88
CA THR A 408 -0.22 -13.25 13.17
C THR A 408 -1.15 -14.45 13.01
N ALA A 409 -2.12 -14.40 12.08
CA ALA A 409 -3.14 -15.44 11.92
C ALA A 409 -2.76 -16.52 10.87
N LEU A 410 -2.27 -16.13 9.68
CA LEU A 410 -1.89 -17.08 8.63
C LEU A 410 -0.48 -17.67 8.79
N LYS A 411 0.36 -17.07 9.64
CA LYS A 411 1.76 -17.47 9.88
C LYS A 411 2.60 -17.58 8.60
N VAL A 412 2.50 -16.58 7.72
CA VAL A 412 3.37 -16.48 6.53
C VAL A 412 4.86 -16.52 6.94
N LYS A 413 5.68 -17.18 6.12
CA LYS A 413 7.15 -17.22 6.25
C LYS A 413 7.84 -16.10 5.48
N HIS A 414 7.20 -15.60 4.43
CA HIS A 414 7.80 -14.61 3.54
C HIS A 414 6.84 -13.46 3.25
N ILE A 415 7.34 -12.23 3.27
CA ILE A 415 6.66 -11.04 2.78
C ILE A 415 7.45 -10.52 1.58
N ILE A 416 6.79 -10.33 0.45
CA ILE A 416 7.42 -9.81 -0.78
C ILE A 416 6.81 -8.45 -1.09
N VAL A 417 7.59 -7.39 -0.91
CA VAL A 417 7.26 -6.06 -1.41
C VAL A 417 7.74 -5.98 -2.86
N CYS A 418 6.81 -5.83 -3.80
CA CYS A 418 7.12 -5.90 -5.22
C CYS A 418 6.69 -4.63 -5.98
N GLY A 419 7.68 -3.93 -6.52
CA GLY A 419 7.48 -2.80 -7.43
C GLY A 419 7.34 -3.23 -8.89
N HIS A 420 6.84 -2.33 -9.73
CA HIS A 420 6.94 -2.49 -11.18
C HIS A 420 7.56 -1.26 -11.84
N TYR A 421 8.49 -1.49 -12.75
CA TYR A 421 9.11 -0.41 -13.52
C TYR A 421 8.08 0.32 -14.38
N GLY A 422 8.30 1.62 -14.60
CA GLY A 422 7.34 2.49 -15.29
C GLY A 422 6.00 2.63 -14.55
N CYS A 423 6.01 2.62 -13.22
CA CYS A 423 4.81 2.77 -12.41
C CYS A 423 4.19 4.17 -12.56
N GLY A 424 2.89 4.22 -12.87
CA GLY A 424 2.16 5.48 -13.03
C GLY A 424 2.20 6.38 -11.79
N GLY A 425 2.17 5.80 -10.58
CA GLY A 425 2.29 6.56 -9.32
C GLY A 425 3.68 7.15 -9.13
N VAL A 426 4.73 6.37 -9.39
CA VAL A 426 6.14 6.83 -9.32
C VAL A 426 6.40 7.93 -10.35
N ASN A 427 5.93 7.74 -11.59
CA ASN A 427 6.00 8.75 -12.65
C ASN A 427 5.23 10.03 -12.29
N ALA A 428 4.04 9.92 -11.70
CA ALA A 428 3.27 11.07 -11.24
C ALA A 428 3.99 11.84 -10.12
N ALA A 429 4.56 11.12 -9.14
CA ALA A 429 5.35 11.70 -8.05
C ALA A 429 6.59 12.48 -8.55
N MET A 430 7.23 12.04 -9.65
CA MET A 430 8.33 12.77 -10.28
C MET A 430 7.92 14.09 -10.96
N THR A 431 6.61 14.39 -11.07
CA THR A 431 6.13 15.61 -11.72
C THR A 431 5.59 16.65 -10.73
N GLN A 432 5.63 17.91 -11.17
CA GLN A 432 4.94 19.04 -10.52
C GLN A 432 3.48 19.18 -11.00
N LYS A 433 2.89 18.12 -11.56
CA LYS A 433 1.47 18.08 -11.92
C LYS A 433 0.66 17.68 -10.69
N GLU A 434 -0.48 18.34 -10.51
CA GLU A 434 -1.48 17.99 -9.51
C GLU A 434 -2.44 16.91 -10.04
N PHE A 435 -2.75 15.95 -9.18
CA PHE A 435 -3.69 14.85 -9.39
C PHE A 435 -4.80 14.81 -8.30
N GLY A 436 -4.73 15.67 -7.29
CA GLY A 436 -5.76 15.87 -6.27
C GLY A 436 -5.49 15.09 -4.99
N LEU A 437 -6.52 14.42 -4.44
CA LEU A 437 -6.41 13.70 -3.16
C LEU A 437 -5.25 12.68 -3.12
N VAL A 438 -4.93 12.08 -4.27
CA VAL A 438 -3.83 11.11 -4.43
C VAL A 438 -2.44 11.73 -4.25
N ASP A 439 -2.27 13.04 -4.42
CA ASP A 439 -0.98 13.71 -4.20
C ASP A 439 -0.50 13.59 -2.74
N ASN A 440 -1.43 13.49 -1.78
CA ASN A 440 -1.11 13.24 -0.37
C ASN A 440 -0.51 11.84 -0.16
N TRP A 441 -0.93 10.84 -0.96
CA TRP A 441 -0.35 9.49 -0.95
C TRP A 441 1.00 9.45 -1.67
N LEU A 442 1.06 10.10 -2.85
CA LEU A 442 2.29 10.22 -3.64
C LEU A 442 3.37 11.05 -2.96
N ARG A 443 3.01 11.87 -1.96
CA ARG A 443 3.96 12.65 -1.15
C ARG A 443 5.09 11.79 -0.60
N SER A 444 4.79 10.62 -0.05
CA SER A 444 5.80 9.68 0.48
C SER A 444 6.86 9.28 -0.58
N ILE A 445 6.47 9.22 -1.85
CA ILE A 445 7.37 8.95 -2.98
C ILE A 445 8.16 10.22 -3.39
N LYS A 446 7.54 11.40 -3.26
CA LYS A 446 8.21 12.71 -3.42
C LYS A 446 9.25 12.94 -2.31
N ASP A 447 8.99 12.49 -1.09
CA ASP A 447 9.92 12.55 0.04
C ASP A 447 11.17 11.67 -0.26
N ILE A 448 10.98 10.41 -0.69
CA ILE A 448 12.08 9.54 -1.18
C ILE A 448 12.87 10.22 -2.32
N TYR A 449 12.19 10.88 -3.26
CA TYR A 449 12.84 11.62 -4.35
C TYR A 449 13.69 12.79 -3.84
N SER A 450 13.20 13.51 -2.82
CA SER A 450 13.89 14.61 -2.15
C SER A 450 15.16 14.12 -1.44
N ASP A 451 15.03 13.10 -0.60
CA ASP A 451 16.14 12.49 0.15
C ASP A 451 17.26 12.00 -0.79
N ASN A 452 16.88 11.49 -1.97
CA ASN A 452 17.79 10.93 -2.97
C ASN A 452 18.09 11.90 -4.13
N ALA A 453 17.73 13.18 -4.04
CA ALA A 453 17.85 14.16 -5.13
C ALA A 453 19.29 14.28 -5.66
N ASN A 454 20.29 14.16 -4.78
CA ASN A 454 21.71 14.17 -5.13
C ASN A 454 22.15 13.00 -6.06
N VAL A 455 21.43 11.89 -6.05
CA VAL A 455 21.68 10.72 -6.91
C VAL A 455 20.78 10.79 -8.15
N LEU A 456 19.48 10.98 -7.94
CA LEU A 456 18.46 11.02 -9.00
C LEU A 456 18.70 12.16 -9.99
N GLY A 457 19.13 13.33 -9.51
CA GLY A 457 19.49 14.49 -10.34
C GLY A 457 20.73 14.32 -11.22
N ARG A 458 21.55 13.27 -11.00
CA ARG A 458 22.68 12.92 -11.89
C ARG A 458 22.24 12.06 -13.08
N ILE A 459 21.03 11.52 -13.05
CA ILE A 459 20.50 10.65 -14.10
C ILE A 459 19.73 11.51 -15.10
N SER A 460 20.31 11.75 -16.28
CA SER A 460 19.68 12.53 -17.35
C SER A 460 18.49 11.81 -18.02
N ASP A 461 18.49 10.48 -18.02
CA ASP A 461 17.43 9.64 -18.58
C ASP A 461 16.28 9.47 -17.59
N ASP A 462 15.14 10.12 -17.87
CA ASP A 462 13.94 10.09 -17.02
C ASP A 462 13.42 8.66 -16.76
N LYS A 463 13.59 7.72 -17.71
CA LYS A 463 13.18 6.32 -17.52
C LYS A 463 14.08 5.63 -16.50
N LYS A 464 15.41 5.86 -16.57
CA LYS A 464 16.35 5.35 -15.56
C LYS A 464 16.14 6.01 -14.19
N ARG A 465 15.74 7.29 -14.15
CA ARG A 465 15.42 8.00 -12.90
C ARG A 465 14.14 7.45 -12.25
N SER A 466 13.11 7.15 -13.05
CA SER A 466 11.88 6.46 -12.61
C SER A 466 12.13 5.03 -12.18
N ASP A 467 12.96 4.28 -12.92
CA ASP A 467 13.34 2.92 -12.58
C ASP A 467 14.07 2.87 -11.22
N LEU A 468 15.06 3.75 -10.98
CA LEU A 468 15.74 3.85 -9.69
C LEU A 468 14.81 4.32 -8.56
N LEU A 469 13.93 5.30 -8.81
CA LEU A 469 12.95 5.73 -7.80
C LEU A 469 11.98 4.60 -7.44
N THR A 470 11.64 3.73 -8.38
CA THR A 470 10.83 2.52 -8.13
C THR A 470 11.57 1.56 -7.19
N GLU A 471 12.87 1.33 -7.42
CA GLU A 471 13.71 0.45 -6.58
C GLU A 471 13.90 1.03 -5.16
N LEU A 472 14.17 2.33 -5.05
CA LEU A 472 14.23 3.04 -3.76
C LEU A 472 12.90 3.02 -3.00
N ASN A 473 11.77 3.15 -3.72
CA ASN A 473 10.44 3.04 -3.15
C ASN A 473 10.17 1.63 -2.59
N VAL A 474 10.59 0.56 -3.28
CA VAL A 474 10.51 -0.81 -2.76
C VAL A 474 11.42 -0.98 -1.54
N ALA A 475 12.66 -0.47 -1.59
CA ALA A 475 13.58 -0.54 -0.45
C ALA A 475 13.01 0.14 0.81
N LYS A 476 12.45 1.35 0.68
CA LYS A 476 11.83 2.06 1.81
C LYS A 476 10.55 1.38 2.29
N ALA A 477 9.77 0.76 1.40
CA ALA A 477 8.59 -0.01 1.78
C ALA A 477 8.96 -1.32 2.52
N VAL A 478 10.04 -2.02 2.14
CA VAL A 478 10.61 -3.15 2.92
C VAL A 478 11.06 -2.68 4.29
N TYR A 479 11.81 -1.57 4.36
CA TYR A 479 12.26 -0.96 5.62
C TYR A 479 11.06 -0.70 6.54
N ASN A 480 10.03 0.01 6.04
CA ASN A 480 8.84 0.34 6.82
C ASN A 480 8.08 -0.91 7.33
N VAL A 481 8.02 -1.99 6.54
CA VAL A 481 7.43 -3.28 6.98
C VAL A 481 8.24 -3.89 8.15
N CYS A 482 9.56 -3.91 8.05
CA CYS A 482 10.44 -4.42 9.10
C CYS A 482 10.35 -3.58 10.40
N HIS A 483 9.96 -2.31 10.28
CA HIS A 483 9.75 -1.39 11.41
C HIS A 483 8.36 -1.50 12.04
N THR A 484 7.47 -2.35 11.53
CA THR A 484 6.15 -2.56 12.15
C THR A 484 6.25 -3.38 13.43
N ARG A 485 5.46 -3.00 14.45
CA ARG A 485 5.31 -3.76 15.70
C ARG A 485 4.87 -5.21 15.45
N ILE A 486 4.17 -5.47 14.34
CA ILE A 486 3.75 -6.79 13.86
C ILE A 486 4.98 -7.66 13.58
N VAL A 487 5.82 -7.26 12.63
CA VAL A 487 7.02 -8.02 12.21
C VAL A 487 8.02 -8.15 13.35
N GLN A 488 8.23 -7.07 14.11
CA GLN A 488 9.11 -7.09 15.30
C GLN A 488 8.61 -8.05 16.40
N THR A 489 7.29 -8.22 16.56
CA THR A 489 6.75 -9.24 17.50
C THR A 489 6.91 -10.65 16.98
N ALA A 490 6.82 -10.85 15.66
CA ALA A 490 7.05 -12.16 15.04
C ALA A 490 8.49 -12.64 15.25
N TRP A 491 9.49 -11.81 14.92
CA TRP A 491 10.90 -12.14 15.15
C TRP A 491 11.19 -12.41 16.64
N GLN A 492 10.69 -11.57 17.55
CA GLN A 492 10.88 -11.74 18.99
C GLN A 492 10.19 -12.98 19.58
N SER A 493 9.15 -13.50 18.94
CA SER A 493 8.51 -14.78 19.31
C SER A 493 9.14 -15.99 18.62
N GLY A 494 10.26 -15.81 17.90
CA GLY A 494 10.95 -16.88 17.19
C GLY A 494 10.26 -17.34 15.91
N GLN A 495 9.31 -16.57 15.37
CA GLN A 495 8.65 -16.89 14.11
C GLN A 495 9.59 -16.62 12.93
N GLU A 496 9.88 -17.67 12.17
CA GLU A 496 10.57 -17.65 10.88
C GLU A 496 9.83 -16.71 9.91
N LEU A 497 10.43 -15.54 9.62
CA LEU A 497 9.81 -14.50 8.80
C LEU A 497 10.88 -13.69 8.04
N HIS A 498 10.76 -13.64 6.72
CA HIS A 498 11.72 -12.97 5.83
C HIS A 498 10.99 -11.94 4.94
N ILE A 499 11.52 -10.73 4.83
CA ILE A 499 10.94 -9.64 4.05
C ILE A 499 11.85 -9.30 2.87
N HIS A 500 11.31 -9.38 1.66
CA HIS A 500 12.05 -9.32 0.39
C HIS A 500 11.61 -8.12 -0.45
N GLY A 501 12.57 -7.46 -1.11
CA GLY A 501 12.31 -6.36 -2.05
C GLY A 501 12.56 -6.76 -3.50
N TRP A 502 11.52 -6.85 -4.32
CA TRP A 502 11.56 -7.29 -5.72
C TRP A 502 11.01 -6.20 -6.68
N CYS A 503 11.40 -6.26 -7.96
CA CYS A 503 10.80 -5.46 -9.04
C CYS A 503 10.54 -6.29 -10.30
N TYR A 504 9.49 -6.00 -11.07
CA TYR A 504 9.27 -6.60 -12.40
C TYR A 504 8.98 -5.56 -13.48
N ARG A 505 9.05 -5.94 -14.76
CA ARG A 505 8.69 -5.06 -15.89
C ARG A 505 7.62 -5.67 -16.77
N LEU A 506 6.60 -4.88 -17.14
CA LEU A 506 5.49 -5.35 -17.98
C LEU A 506 5.95 -5.88 -19.35
N LYS A 507 7.01 -5.28 -19.93
CA LYS A 507 7.57 -5.64 -21.26
C LYS A 507 8.19 -7.03 -21.36
N ASP A 508 8.48 -7.68 -20.22
CA ASP A 508 9.15 -8.98 -20.19
C ASP A 508 8.57 -9.97 -19.16
N GLY A 509 7.78 -9.49 -18.20
CA GLY A 509 7.18 -10.32 -17.14
C GLY A 509 8.19 -10.88 -16.13
N ILE A 510 9.47 -10.50 -16.21
CA ILE A 510 10.54 -11.08 -15.40
C ILE A 510 10.63 -10.35 -14.07
N ILE A 511 10.47 -11.09 -12.99
CA ILE A 511 10.74 -10.64 -11.63
C ILE A 511 12.25 -10.62 -11.40
N ARG A 512 12.73 -9.52 -10.83
CA ARG A 512 14.11 -9.23 -10.49
C ARG A 512 14.19 -9.01 -8.99
N ASP A 513 15.11 -9.72 -8.36
CA ASP A 513 15.41 -9.61 -6.95
C ASP A 513 16.43 -8.47 -6.74
N LEU A 514 16.04 -7.46 -5.96
CA LEU A 514 16.87 -6.27 -5.68
C LEU A 514 18.02 -6.56 -4.70
N LYS A 515 18.16 -7.81 -4.23
CA LYS A 515 19.09 -8.20 -3.15
C LYS A 515 18.76 -7.51 -1.83
N ILE A 516 17.45 -7.35 -1.58
CA ILE A 516 16.90 -6.86 -0.32
C ILE A 516 16.18 -8.04 0.33
N CYS A 517 16.70 -8.52 1.46
CA CYS A 517 16.17 -9.63 2.25
C CYS A 517 16.53 -9.39 3.73
N ILE A 518 15.52 -9.17 4.58
CA ILE A 518 15.69 -8.96 6.03
C ILE A 518 14.96 -10.10 6.76
N SER A 519 15.62 -10.73 7.73
CA SER A 519 15.15 -11.97 8.39
C SER A 519 15.23 -11.95 9.92
N GLY A 520 15.59 -10.83 10.54
CA GLY A 520 15.71 -10.72 11.99
C GLY A 520 15.79 -9.28 12.49
N GLU A 521 15.47 -9.09 13.78
CA GLU A 521 15.51 -7.78 14.47
C GLU A 521 16.96 -7.26 14.63
N ASP A 522 17.97 -8.12 14.57
CA ASP A 522 19.40 -7.79 14.58
C ASP A 522 19.86 -7.03 13.32
N GLN A 523 19.10 -7.15 12.23
CA GLN A 523 19.35 -6.49 10.94
C GLN A 523 18.66 -5.12 10.83
N VAL A 524 17.96 -4.69 11.89
CA VAL A 524 17.28 -3.39 12.03
C VAL A 524 17.97 -2.56 13.12
N GLU A 525 17.96 -1.24 12.99
CA GLU A 525 18.61 -0.31 13.90
C GLU A 525 18.05 -0.38 15.34
N ASP A 526 18.94 -0.33 16.34
CA ASP A 526 18.64 -0.56 17.76
C ASP A 526 17.46 0.28 18.30
N ILE A 527 17.30 1.52 17.83
CA ILE A 527 16.24 2.45 18.23
C ILE A 527 14.82 2.01 17.79
N TYR A 528 14.72 1.14 16.79
CA TYR A 528 13.45 0.65 16.24
C TYR A 528 13.13 -0.80 16.62
N ARG A 529 14.04 -1.46 17.35
CA ARG A 529 13.73 -2.69 18.08
C ARG A 529 12.65 -2.42 19.13
N LYS A 530 11.99 -3.46 19.66
CA LYS A 530 11.13 -3.24 20.84
C LYS A 530 12.00 -2.70 21.98
N MET A 531 11.49 -1.73 22.75
CA MET A 531 12.01 -1.55 24.11
C MET A 531 11.88 -2.89 24.86
N GLN A 532 13.02 -3.53 25.08
CA GLN A 532 13.21 -4.45 26.20
C GLN A 532 13.12 -3.63 27.49
N GLU A 533 12.85 -4.28 28.62
CA GLU A 533 12.87 -3.58 29.91
C GLU A 533 14.26 -3.00 30.16
N LYS A 534 14.35 -1.81 30.77
CA LYS A 534 15.59 -1.00 30.81
C LYS A 534 16.71 -1.66 31.62
N GLU A 535 17.50 -2.51 30.98
CA GLU A 535 18.91 -2.69 31.32
C GLU A 535 19.77 -1.55 30.72
N SER A 536 21.01 -1.43 31.18
CA SER A 536 21.78 -0.17 31.11
C SER A 536 22.35 0.14 29.71
N PRO A 537 22.36 1.41 29.27
CA PRO A 537 22.77 1.77 27.91
C PRO A 537 24.29 1.87 27.75
N GLU A 538 24.89 0.95 26.98
CA GLU A 538 26.17 1.19 26.29
C GLU A 538 25.90 1.62 24.84
N LEU A 539 26.50 2.72 24.39
CA LEU A 539 26.33 3.24 23.03
C LEU A 539 27.15 2.45 22.01
N CYS A 540 26.51 1.91 20.97
CA CYS A 540 27.17 1.33 19.80
C CYS A 540 26.87 2.12 18.50
N LEU A 541 27.42 3.35 18.40
CA LEU A 541 27.36 4.14 17.17
C LEU A 541 28.39 3.64 16.13
N ALA A 542 27.95 2.80 15.18
CA ALA A 542 28.32 2.86 13.75
C ALA A 542 27.91 1.58 13.00
N ARG A 543 27.07 1.70 11.97
CA ARG A 543 27.00 0.74 10.84
C ARG A 543 26.37 1.38 9.60
N THR A 544 27.21 1.70 8.62
CA THR A 544 26.79 1.91 7.23
C THR A 544 26.15 0.62 6.70
N PHE A 545 25.16 0.72 5.79
CA PHE A 545 24.46 -0.42 5.18
C PHE A 545 25.39 -1.59 4.82
N ALA A 546 25.38 -2.63 5.64
CA ALA A 546 26.22 -3.81 5.49
C ALA A 546 25.55 -4.85 4.57
N SER A 547 26.34 -5.80 4.08
CA SER A 547 25.93 -6.76 3.05
C SER A 547 24.65 -7.54 3.40
N ILE A 548 23.60 -7.34 2.60
CA ILE A 548 22.34 -8.06 2.69
C ILE A 548 22.56 -9.53 2.28
N SER A 549 21.89 -10.46 2.97
CA SER A 549 22.10 -11.90 2.79
C SER A 549 21.62 -12.41 1.43
N THR A 550 22.31 -13.42 0.90
CA THR A 550 21.81 -14.19 -0.25
C THR A 550 20.67 -15.10 0.23
N GLY A 551 19.44 -14.66 -0.02
CA GLY A 551 18.22 -15.31 0.48
C GLY A 551 18.09 -16.80 0.15
N GLU A 552 17.28 -17.49 0.96
CA GLU A 552 17.26 -18.95 1.05
C GLU A 552 16.83 -19.69 -0.24
N LYS A 553 17.17 -20.98 -0.27
CA LYS A 553 17.03 -21.88 -1.43
C LYS A 553 15.60 -22.01 -1.97
N GLY A 554 14.57 -21.69 -1.18
CA GLY A 554 13.17 -21.72 -1.60
C GLY A 554 12.77 -20.62 -2.58
N LEU A 555 13.00 -19.34 -2.23
CA LEU A 555 12.51 -18.21 -3.05
C LEU A 555 13.21 -18.07 -4.40
N HIS A 556 14.45 -18.55 -4.52
CA HIS A 556 15.16 -18.56 -5.81
C HIS A 556 14.42 -19.42 -6.85
N GLU A 557 13.71 -20.47 -6.43
CA GLU A 557 12.91 -21.28 -7.34
C GLU A 557 11.68 -20.53 -7.88
N LEU A 558 11.11 -19.58 -7.14
CA LEU A 558 10.01 -18.74 -7.65
C LEU A 558 10.46 -17.82 -8.79
N LEU A 559 11.68 -17.28 -8.70
CA LEU A 559 12.28 -16.48 -9.78
C LEU A 559 12.53 -17.33 -11.03
N GLU A 560 13.03 -18.56 -10.88
CA GLU A 560 13.21 -19.50 -11.99
C GLU A 560 11.87 -20.00 -12.58
N ARG A 561 10.85 -20.24 -11.73
CA ARG A 561 9.48 -20.54 -12.18
C ARG A 561 8.89 -19.36 -12.96
N ASN A 562 9.10 -18.12 -12.52
CA ASN A 562 8.69 -16.91 -13.25
C ASN A 562 9.39 -16.78 -14.61
N LYS A 563 10.73 -16.96 -14.69
CA LYS A 563 11.45 -16.96 -15.98
C LYS A 563 10.91 -18.03 -16.94
N LYS A 564 10.67 -19.25 -16.45
CA LYS A 564 10.08 -20.35 -17.23
C LYS A 564 8.65 -20.04 -17.70
N TRP A 565 7.84 -19.41 -16.85
CA TRP A 565 6.51 -18.92 -17.21
C TRP A 565 6.56 -17.84 -18.29
N ALA A 566 7.41 -16.81 -18.12
CA ALA A 566 7.54 -15.72 -19.08
C ALA A 566 8.03 -16.23 -20.44
N ALA A 567 9.03 -17.12 -20.46
CA ALA A 567 9.51 -17.77 -21.68
C ALA A 567 8.43 -18.65 -22.36
N LYS A 568 7.57 -19.31 -21.57
CA LYS A 568 6.41 -20.06 -22.11
C LYS A 568 5.40 -19.09 -22.75
N VAL A 569 4.98 -18.06 -22.03
CA VAL A 569 3.98 -17.09 -22.51
C VAL A 569 4.47 -16.35 -23.76
N GLN A 570 5.73 -15.91 -23.79
CA GLN A 570 6.35 -15.27 -24.96
C GLN A 570 6.48 -16.22 -26.17
N LYS A 571 6.45 -17.55 -25.97
CA LYS A 571 6.40 -18.55 -27.04
C LYS A 571 4.97 -18.82 -27.51
N GLU A 572 3.96 -18.67 -26.65
CA GLU A 572 2.54 -18.90 -26.96
C GLU A 572 1.87 -17.67 -27.59
N ASP A 573 2.23 -16.45 -27.16
CA ASP A 573 1.92 -15.19 -27.82
C ASP A 573 3.15 -14.24 -27.74
N PRO A 574 3.96 -14.15 -28.81
CA PRO A 574 5.13 -13.26 -28.87
C PRO A 574 4.82 -11.76 -28.73
N THR A 575 3.54 -11.37 -28.77
CA THR A 575 3.09 -9.99 -28.58
C THR A 575 2.46 -9.75 -27.21
N TYR A 576 2.40 -10.74 -26.32
CA TYR A 576 1.73 -10.66 -25.02
C TYR A 576 2.26 -9.52 -24.15
N PHE A 577 3.57 -9.52 -23.84
CA PHE A 577 4.15 -8.50 -22.97
C PHE A 577 4.17 -7.11 -23.60
N ALA A 578 4.27 -7.02 -24.93
CA ALA A 578 4.12 -5.76 -25.66
C ALA A 578 2.69 -5.19 -25.51
N LYS A 579 1.65 -6.04 -25.58
CA LYS A 579 0.26 -5.62 -25.30
C LYS A 579 0.10 -5.13 -23.86
N LEU A 580 0.66 -5.84 -22.88
CA LEU A 580 0.61 -5.46 -21.46
C LEU A 580 1.28 -4.11 -21.20
N GLU A 581 2.44 -3.83 -21.81
CA GLU A 581 3.15 -2.55 -21.65
C GLU A 581 2.33 -1.35 -22.15
N HIS A 582 1.44 -1.55 -23.13
CA HIS A 582 0.58 -0.50 -23.68
C HIS A 582 -0.78 -0.36 -22.95
N GLN A 583 -1.11 -1.24 -22.00
CA GLN A 583 -2.41 -1.28 -21.30
C GLN A 583 -2.41 -0.53 -19.94
N GLN A 584 -1.61 0.52 -19.79
CA GLN A 584 -1.47 1.28 -18.53
C GLN A 584 -2.69 2.15 -18.14
N ALA A 585 -3.74 2.21 -18.96
CA ALA A 585 -4.98 2.94 -18.70
C ALA A 585 -6.19 1.99 -18.62
N PRO A 586 -6.45 1.33 -17.47
CA PRO A 586 -7.55 0.40 -17.33
C PRO A 586 -8.92 1.11 -17.28
N GLU A 587 -9.88 0.62 -18.07
CA GLU A 587 -11.28 1.09 -18.06
C GLU A 587 -12.04 0.73 -16.77
N VAL A 588 -11.51 -0.20 -15.97
CA VAL A 588 -12.15 -0.76 -14.77
C VAL A 588 -11.17 -0.71 -13.60
N LEU A 589 -11.55 -0.02 -12.53
CA LEU A 589 -10.92 -0.17 -11.22
C LEU A 589 -11.52 -1.40 -10.51
N TRP A 590 -10.67 -2.28 -10.00
CA TRP A 590 -11.10 -3.38 -9.15
C TRP A 590 -10.78 -3.12 -7.68
N ILE A 591 -11.71 -3.52 -6.82
CA ILE A 591 -11.56 -3.58 -5.37
C ILE A 591 -12.04 -4.98 -4.94
N GLY A 592 -11.24 -5.67 -4.14
CA GLY A 592 -11.53 -7.01 -3.65
C GLY A 592 -10.73 -7.30 -2.39
N ASP A 593 -10.91 -8.49 -1.84
CA ASP A 593 -10.13 -8.95 -0.69
C ASP A 593 -8.70 -9.38 -1.09
N ALA A 594 -7.88 -9.76 -0.11
CA ALA A 594 -6.48 -10.09 -0.31
C ALA A 594 -6.22 -11.47 -0.99
N TYR A 595 -7.25 -12.26 -1.28
CA TYR A 595 -7.10 -13.54 -1.96
C TYR A 595 -6.85 -13.39 -3.47
N ARG A 596 -6.15 -14.37 -4.04
CA ARG A 596 -5.54 -14.33 -5.38
C ARG A 596 -6.57 -14.45 -6.53
N PRO A 597 -6.74 -13.43 -7.40
CA PRO A 597 -7.63 -13.52 -8.55
C PRO A 597 -6.88 -13.97 -9.82
N ASP A 598 -6.68 -15.29 -9.97
CA ASP A 598 -6.09 -15.91 -11.19
C ASP A 598 -6.84 -15.58 -12.50
N CYS A 599 -8.07 -15.05 -12.38
CA CYS A 599 -8.99 -14.73 -13.47
C CYS A 599 -9.02 -13.24 -13.86
N GLY A 600 -8.18 -12.40 -13.25
CA GLY A 600 -8.15 -10.95 -13.54
C GLY A 600 -9.47 -10.24 -13.21
N CYS A 601 -10.26 -10.82 -12.30
CA CYS A 601 -11.59 -10.36 -11.96
C CYS A 601 -11.76 -10.22 -10.45
N LEU A 602 -12.11 -8.96 -10.08
CA LEU A 602 -14.20 -7.50 -8.77
C LEU A 602 -15.31 -8.10 -7.77
N GLY A 603 -15.13 -7.99 -6.45
CA GLY A 603 -16.06 -8.58 -5.48
C GLY A 603 -15.41 -9.40 -4.36
N GLY A 604 -16.21 -9.76 -3.36
CA GLY A 604 -15.79 -10.63 -2.26
C GLY A 604 -15.90 -12.11 -2.61
N HIS A 605 -15.02 -12.95 -2.05
CA HIS A 605 -15.20 -14.40 -2.15
C HIS A 605 -16.02 -14.99 -1.00
N TYR A 606 -16.89 -15.93 -1.34
CA TYR A 606 -17.65 -16.69 -0.34
C TYR A 606 -16.71 -17.60 0.48
N GLY A 607 -16.87 -17.60 1.80
CA GLY A 607 -15.94 -18.26 2.73
C GLY A 607 -14.67 -17.45 3.03
N CYS A 608 -14.75 -16.11 2.94
CA CYS A 608 -13.63 -15.21 3.18
C CYS A 608 -13.14 -15.28 4.63
N GLY A 609 -11.84 -15.55 4.82
CA GLY A 609 -11.22 -15.63 6.14
C GLY A 609 -11.42 -14.39 7.02
N GLY A 610 -11.44 -13.19 6.43
CA GLY A 610 -11.76 -11.94 7.15
C GLY A 610 -13.23 -11.82 7.56
N VAL A 611 -14.16 -12.31 6.74
CA VAL A 611 -15.59 -12.40 7.10
C VAL A 611 -15.79 -13.40 8.23
N ASN A 612 -15.12 -14.55 8.16
CA ASN A 612 -15.19 -15.60 9.17
C ASN A 612 -14.56 -15.11 10.49
N ALA A 613 -13.40 -14.45 10.45
CA ALA A 613 -12.79 -13.79 11.61
C ALA A 613 -13.74 -12.76 12.25
N ALA A 614 -14.46 -11.97 11.44
CA ALA A 614 -15.46 -11.03 11.94
C ALA A 614 -16.67 -11.71 12.63
N LEU A 615 -17.04 -12.92 12.24
CA LEU A 615 -18.11 -13.71 12.87
C LEU A 615 -17.65 -14.45 14.14
N THR A 616 -16.35 -14.67 14.32
CA THR A 616 -15.79 -15.29 15.54
C THR A 616 -15.61 -14.30 16.69
N GLN A 617 -15.62 -14.83 17.92
CA GLN A 617 -15.17 -14.11 19.13
C GLN A 617 -13.64 -14.18 19.35
N GLN A 618 -12.86 -14.56 18.33
CA GLN A 618 -11.41 -14.54 18.41
C GLN A 618 -10.89 -13.10 18.19
N GLU A 619 -9.88 -12.72 18.97
CA GLU A 619 -9.18 -11.44 18.84
C GLU A 619 -7.96 -11.57 17.90
N PHE A 620 -7.73 -10.53 17.10
CA PHE A 620 -6.74 -10.47 16.02
C PHE A 620 -5.90 -9.18 16.01
N GLY A 621 -5.99 -8.33 17.04
CA GLY A 621 -5.15 -7.12 17.20
C GLY A 621 -5.73 -5.88 16.52
N LEU A 622 -4.90 -5.13 15.78
CA LEU A 622 -5.37 -3.98 14.99
C LEU A 622 -6.39 -4.42 13.91
N VAL A 623 -6.27 -5.67 13.43
CA VAL A 623 -7.25 -6.29 12.51
C VAL A 623 -8.68 -6.20 13.05
N ASP A 624 -8.93 -6.29 14.35
CA ASP A 624 -10.29 -6.17 14.90
C ASP A 624 -10.91 -4.79 14.68
N ASN A 625 -10.12 -3.72 14.75
CA ASN A 625 -10.59 -2.36 14.47
C ASN A 625 -10.96 -2.19 12.99
N TRP A 626 -10.30 -2.92 12.10
CA TRP A 626 -10.65 -2.97 10.67
C TRP A 626 -11.90 -3.83 10.42
N LEU A 627 -11.95 -5.03 11.00
CA LEU A 627 -13.09 -5.95 10.94
C LEU A 627 -14.34 -5.42 11.66
N ARG A 628 -14.21 -4.40 12.52
CA ARG A 628 -15.33 -3.72 13.19
C ARG A 628 -16.44 -3.33 12.22
N ASN A 629 -16.08 -2.83 11.03
CA ASN A 629 -17.02 -2.47 9.97
C ASN A 629 -17.89 -3.66 9.49
N ILE A 630 -17.38 -4.89 9.57
CA ILE A 630 -18.11 -6.13 9.25
C ILE A 630 -18.88 -6.63 10.49
N LYS A 631 -18.30 -6.52 11.69
CA LYS A 631 -18.98 -6.80 12.97
C LYS A 631 -20.23 -5.91 13.16
N ASP A 632 -20.18 -4.65 12.72
CA ASP A 632 -21.32 -3.73 12.76
C ASP A 632 -22.41 -4.07 11.74
N LEU A 633 -22.07 -4.70 10.61
CA LEU A 633 -23.07 -5.30 9.70
C LEU A 633 -23.78 -6.49 10.34
N TYR A 634 -23.08 -7.31 11.13
CA TYR A 634 -23.72 -8.37 11.92
C TYR A 634 -24.73 -7.81 12.91
N ILE A 635 -24.29 -6.83 13.72
CA ILE A 635 -25.12 -6.19 14.75
C ILE A 635 -26.35 -5.51 14.12
N THR A 636 -26.18 -4.78 13.01
CA THR A 636 -27.27 -4.06 12.35
C THR A 636 -28.34 -5.00 11.76
N ASN A 637 -27.95 -6.21 11.32
CA ASN A 637 -28.84 -7.16 10.65
C ASN A 637 -29.06 -8.45 11.48
N HIS A 638 -28.88 -8.39 12.81
CA HIS A 638 -28.87 -9.54 13.72
C HIS A 638 -30.08 -10.48 13.53
N GLN A 639 -31.28 -9.91 13.38
CA GLN A 639 -32.54 -10.64 13.19
C GLN A 639 -32.62 -11.45 11.88
N GLN A 640 -31.75 -11.20 10.90
CA GLN A 640 -31.60 -12.02 9.70
C GLN A 640 -30.63 -13.17 9.96
N PHE A 641 -29.47 -12.87 10.56
CA PHE A 641 -28.44 -13.86 10.87
C PHE A 641 -28.86 -14.91 11.91
N GLU A 642 -29.75 -14.56 12.86
CA GLU A 642 -30.37 -15.49 13.81
C GLU A 642 -31.31 -16.51 13.16
N ARG A 643 -31.96 -16.16 12.03
CA ARG A 643 -32.87 -17.07 11.31
C ARG A 643 -32.11 -18.14 10.52
N ILE A 644 -30.87 -17.86 10.16
CA ILE A 644 -30.01 -18.76 9.38
C ILE A 644 -29.28 -19.69 10.35
N THR A 645 -29.63 -20.97 10.32
CA THR A 645 -29.02 -22.00 11.16
C THR A 645 -27.73 -22.59 10.57
N ASP A 646 -27.58 -22.58 9.24
CA ASP A 646 -26.36 -23.02 8.56
C ASP A 646 -25.29 -21.91 8.57
N GLU A 647 -24.13 -22.21 9.17
CA GLU A 647 -23.03 -21.26 9.33
C GLU A 647 -22.42 -20.81 8.00
N LYS A 648 -22.51 -21.62 6.94
CA LYS A 648 -21.99 -21.29 5.62
C LYS A 648 -22.93 -20.37 4.85
N GLU A 649 -24.24 -20.56 4.99
CA GLU A 649 -25.23 -19.59 4.51
C GLU A 649 -25.11 -18.25 5.24
N ARG A 650 -24.81 -18.28 6.55
CA ARG A 650 -24.52 -17.08 7.35
C ARG A 650 -23.28 -16.33 6.85
N GLN A 651 -22.18 -17.05 6.59
CA GLN A 651 -20.95 -16.51 5.98
C GLN A 651 -21.19 -16.00 4.55
N ASP A 652 -21.99 -16.71 3.77
CA ASP A 652 -22.34 -16.32 2.40
C ASP A 652 -23.15 -15.01 2.38
N LEU A 653 -24.19 -14.89 3.23
CA LEU A 653 -24.98 -13.67 3.37
C LEU A 653 -24.12 -12.49 3.87
N MET A 654 -23.27 -12.71 4.87
CA MET A 654 -22.35 -11.67 5.37
C MET A 654 -21.41 -11.18 4.26
N THR A 655 -20.93 -12.09 3.40
CA THR A 655 -20.10 -11.72 2.24
C THR A 655 -20.87 -10.83 1.26
N GLU A 656 -22.13 -11.17 0.93
CA GLU A 656 -22.95 -10.37 0.01
C GLU A 656 -23.35 -9.00 0.61
N LEU A 657 -23.70 -8.95 1.89
CA LEU A 657 -24.02 -7.70 2.60
C LEU A 657 -22.80 -6.78 2.74
N ASN A 658 -21.60 -7.34 2.96
CA ASN A 658 -20.36 -6.57 2.97
C ASN A 658 -20.02 -5.99 1.59
N VAL A 659 -20.24 -6.75 0.50
CA VAL A 659 -20.11 -6.22 -0.87
C VAL A 659 -21.15 -5.13 -1.13
N ALA A 660 -22.40 -5.31 -0.71
CA ALA A 660 -23.45 -4.28 -0.85
C ALA A 660 -23.12 -3.00 -0.08
N LYS A 661 -22.62 -3.11 1.15
CA LYS A 661 -22.16 -1.96 1.95
C LYS A 661 -20.94 -1.28 1.34
N SER A 662 -20.00 -2.07 0.80
CA SER A 662 -18.83 -1.55 0.11
C SER A 662 -19.22 -0.73 -1.12
N VAL A 663 -20.15 -1.21 -1.96
CA VAL A 663 -20.71 -0.44 -3.08
C VAL A 663 -21.41 0.82 -2.58
N TYR A 664 -22.28 0.73 -1.57
CA TYR A 664 -22.95 1.89 -0.97
C TYR A 664 -21.96 2.97 -0.50
N ASN A 665 -20.89 2.56 0.19
CA ASN A 665 -19.84 3.47 0.69
C ASN A 665 -19.06 4.11 -0.48
N ILE A 666 -18.68 3.33 -1.50
CA ILE A 666 -17.98 3.81 -2.71
C ILE A 666 -18.84 4.87 -3.42
N CYS A 667 -20.13 4.61 -3.62
CA CYS A 667 -21.07 5.54 -4.23
C CYS A 667 -21.19 6.86 -3.47
N HIS A 668 -21.07 6.85 -2.13
CA HIS A 668 -21.10 8.07 -1.31
C HIS A 668 -19.77 8.85 -1.26
N THR A 669 -18.69 8.33 -1.87
CA THR A 669 -17.43 9.09 -1.95
C THR A 669 -17.57 10.33 -2.83
N ARG A 670 -16.94 11.43 -2.43
CA ARG A 670 -16.85 12.65 -3.27
C ARG A 670 -16.19 12.39 -4.63
N ILE A 671 -15.40 11.33 -4.78
CA ILE A 671 -14.79 10.95 -6.06
C ILE A 671 -15.87 10.48 -7.04
N VAL A 672 -16.71 9.53 -6.64
CA VAL A 672 -17.80 8.98 -7.48
C VAL A 672 -18.89 10.02 -7.69
N GLN A 673 -19.31 10.73 -6.64
CA GLN A 673 -20.32 11.78 -6.75
C GLN A 673 -19.88 12.91 -7.69
N ASN A 674 -18.64 13.40 -7.57
CA ASN A 674 -18.14 14.43 -8.49
C ASN A 674 -17.94 13.91 -9.92
N ALA A 675 -17.82 12.60 -10.15
CA ALA A 675 -17.81 12.04 -11.50
C ALA A 675 -19.22 12.08 -12.12
N TRP A 676 -20.25 11.61 -11.39
CA TRP A 676 -21.64 11.68 -11.84
C TRP A 676 -22.13 13.12 -12.05
N LEU A 677 -21.80 14.04 -11.13
CA LEU A 677 -22.13 15.48 -11.27
C LEU A 677 -21.47 16.15 -12.49
N ARG A 678 -20.38 15.59 -13.02
CA ARG A 678 -19.74 16.04 -14.29
C ARG A 678 -20.26 15.30 -15.53
N GLY A 679 -21.25 14.42 -15.39
CA GLY A 679 -21.78 13.60 -16.49
C GLY A 679 -20.83 12.50 -16.98
N GLN A 680 -19.83 12.11 -16.18
CA GLN A 680 -18.91 11.02 -16.52
C GLN A 680 -19.65 9.68 -16.41
N GLU A 681 -19.60 8.84 -17.46
CA GLU A 681 -20.21 7.49 -17.39
C GLU A 681 -19.40 6.59 -16.44
N LEU A 682 -19.84 6.53 -15.18
CA LEU A 682 -19.26 5.71 -14.13
C LEU A 682 -20.32 4.76 -13.59
N ASN A 683 -20.00 3.47 -13.56
CA ASN A 683 -20.90 2.40 -13.10
C ASN A 683 -20.24 1.70 -11.91
N VAL A 684 -20.91 1.63 -10.75
CA VAL A 684 -20.41 0.87 -9.59
C VAL A 684 -21.17 -0.46 -9.51
N HIS A 685 -20.42 -1.56 -9.41
CA HIS A 685 -20.94 -2.93 -9.46
C HIS A 685 -20.54 -3.74 -8.22
N GLY A 686 -21.45 -4.60 -7.75
CA GLY A 686 -21.17 -5.55 -6.66
C GLY A 686 -21.40 -6.99 -7.11
N TRP A 687 -20.34 -7.80 -7.09
CA TRP A 687 -20.35 -9.23 -7.43
C TRP A 687 -19.70 -10.06 -6.31
N CYS A 688 -19.89 -11.37 -6.29
CA CYS A 688 -19.16 -12.32 -5.43
C CYS A 688 -18.65 -13.53 -6.24
N TYR A 689 -17.68 -14.31 -5.75
CA TYR A 689 -17.19 -15.52 -6.44
C TYR A 689 -16.82 -16.66 -5.47
N ARG A 690 -16.82 -17.92 -5.94
CA ARG A 690 -16.46 -19.08 -5.12
C ARG A 690 -15.17 -19.74 -5.61
N LEU A 691 -14.22 -20.00 -4.73
CA LEU A 691 -12.96 -20.68 -5.09
C LEU A 691 -13.19 -22.08 -5.69
N LYS A 692 -14.26 -22.78 -5.26
CA LYS A 692 -14.62 -24.13 -5.73
C LYS A 692 -15.09 -24.22 -7.19
N ASP A 693 -15.47 -23.09 -7.80
CA ASP A 693 -15.99 -23.04 -9.18
C ASP A 693 -15.33 -21.96 -10.06
N GLY A 694 -14.72 -20.92 -9.45
CA GLY A 694 -14.08 -19.82 -10.16
C GLY A 694 -15.06 -18.87 -10.84
N ILE A 695 -16.37 -19.01 -10.61
CA ILE A 695 -17.43 -18.30 -11.34
C ILE A 695 -17.86 -17.06 -10.56
N ILE A 696 -17.83 -15.92 -11.26
CA ILE A 696 -18.35 -14.65 -10.76
C ILE A 696 -19.88 -14.68 -10.79
N ARG A 697 -20.48 -14.33 -9.66
CA ARG A 697 -21.91 -14.23 -9.40
C ARG A 697 -22.27 -12.76 -9.27
N ASP A 698 -22.96 -12.24 -10.27
CA ASP A 698 -23.45 -10.88 -10.28
C ASP A 698 -24.63 -10.73 -9.30
N LEU A 699 -24.43 -9.99 -8.20
CA LEU A 699 -25.43 -9.77 -7.15
C LEU A 699 -26.60 -8.89 -7.61
N LYS A 700 -26.59 -8.39 -8.86
CA LYS A 700 -27.53 -7.42 -9.44
C LYS A 700 -27.43 -6.01 -8.82
N ILE A 701 -26.36 -5.77 -8.09
CA ILE A 701 -25.95 -4.43 -7.64
C ILE A 701 -25.26 -3.73 -8.81
N ARG A 702 -25.94 -2.76 -9.42
CA ARG A 702 -25.38 -1.85 -10.43
C ARG A 702 -25.94 -0.45 -10.21
N VAL A 703 -25.10 0.45 -9.70
CA VAL A 703 -25.44 1.86 -9.48
C VAL A 703 -24.85 2.70 -10.60
N THR A 704 -25.66 3.57 -11.22
CA THR A 704 -25.24 4.47 -12.31
C THR A 704 -25.47 5.96 -12.03
N GLY A 705 -25.88 6.30 -10.81
CA GLY A 705 -26.24 7.64 -10.39
C GLY A 705 -26.60 7.68 -8.90
N GLU A 706 -26.56 8.87 -8.30
CA GLU A 706 -26.85 9.12 -6.88
C GLU A 706 -28.28 8.73 -6.50
N ASP A 707 -29.23 8.93 -7.41
CA ASP A 707 -30.65 8.61 -7.30
C ASP A 707 -30.94 7.12 -7.01
N GLN A 708 -30.04 6.24 -7.44
CA GLN A 708 -30.22 4.79 -7.34
C GLN A 708 -29.64 4.19 -6.05
N VAL A 709 -28.75 4.91 -5.35
CA VAL A 709 -27.90 4.33 -4.28
C VAL A 709 -28.73 3.75 -3.14
N GLU A 710 -29.63 4.55 -2.59
CA GLU A 710 -30.52 4.15 -1.47
C GLU A 710 -31.46 3.00 -1.86
N ALA A 711 -32.10 3.09 -3.02
CA ALA A 711 -33.07 2.09 -3.47
C ALA A 711 -32.42 0.71 -3.74
N ILE A 712 -31.21 0.70 -4.32
CA ILE A 712 -30.46 -0.54 -4.56
C ILE A 712 -29.93 -1.12 -3.25
N TYR A 713 -29.42 -0.29 -2.34
CA TYR A 713 -28.87 -0.77 -1.07
C TYR A 713 -29.96 -1.32 -0.13
N ARG A 714 -31.11 -0.64 0.02
CA ARG A 714 -32.26 -1.17 0.80
C ARG A 714 -32.71 -2.51 0.27
N LYS A 715 -32.89 -2.65 -1.05
CA LYS A 715 -33.24 -3.93 -1.70
C LYS A 715 -32.22 -5.07 -1.46
N MET A 716 -30.97 -4.76 -1.09
CA MET A 716 -29.99 -5.77 -0.69
C MET A 716 -30.07 -6.15 0.79
N LEU A 717 -30.53 -5.24 1.67
CA LEU A 717 -30.90 -5.55 3.06
C LEU A 717 -32.21 -6.33 3.10
N ASP A 718 -33.19 -5.94 2.29
CA ASP A 718 -34.51 -6.57 2.16
C ASP A 718 -34.45 -7.91 1.39
N LYS A 719 -33.28 -8.56 1.32
CA LYS A 719 -33.12 -9.95 0.85
C LYS A 719 -33.66 -10.92 1.89
N GLU A 720 -34.97 -11.07 1.94
CA GLU A 720 -35.54 -12.32 2.47
C GLU A 720 -35.01 -13.49 1.62
N HIS A 721 -34.34 -14.45 2.25
CA HIS A 721 -34.09 -15.74 1.61
C HIS A 721 -35.46 -16.36 1.31
N PRO A 722 -35.74 -16.79 0.07
CA PRO A 722 -36.99 -17.48 -0.23
C PRO A 722 -37.06 -18.77 0.59
N GLU A 723 -38.26 -19.09 1.08
CA GLU A 723 -38.47 -20.22 2.01
C GLU A 723 -38.11 -21.57 1.37
N ALA A 724 -37.23 -22.32 2.05
CA ALA A 724 -36.89 -23.75 1.87
C ALA A 724 -36.39 -24.22 0.48
#